data_AF-A0A8H5HDF2-F1
#
_entry.id   AF-A0A8H5HDF2-F1
#
_cell.length_a   1.000
_cell.length_b   1.000
_cell.length_c   1.000
_cell.angle_alpha   90.00
_cell.angle_beta   90.00
_cell.angle_gamma   90.00
#
_symmetry.space_group_name_H-M   'P 1'
#
loop_
_entity.id
_entity.type
_entity.pdbx_description
1 polymer ?
#
loop_
_entity_poly.entity_id
_entity_poly.type
_entity_poly.pdbx_seq_one_letter_code
_entity_poly.pdbx_strand_id
1 'polypeptide(L)'
;MADGGAHNLLEEILPRSTPGNPSNLAQPRPNTTQWHNYQTGRYADENPWGHIGNNISRTDPWVKVVEKIKNALALWKDIKLTLDGKMLVTQFELTSRCQFITAAQGMPDCVLTNLNKIMNKFIWNGERPRVSRGMLQKPATEGGKNLISLEDLRDAIGLMRLKSYLNFGKTRATWTYFADEMARLAINKEGERKLPNPTQRINPLLQNWDIVGAKVPAYLNELVKLSKKYGIKVEVRDPTLEVSKEMPAWYHIGTDPAKRQLNNVGRSKCLQENHEVTKTGDLSDIVARGNLREHNPLSNTCTCQDCETDRLYMCKKPADCTKHAERVLSTLLPKWNPRLKKDTISETVTNEETTEIFRAPAEPINLRDSFRVFTNAEEYTKPPTPTPREGTNADSKLAEIYISGASREDNSGGRIAGGGLQFKGQQDQDAAIKLPVQVPQTNDAAAIITATNALRKCNPDTEITLTSRAKAVTKNILKNIQMWEQRGYIGIPNASLLLPLVTLLKEHKATIRLRLVEKDHPDYNKIGGAHKLALEATNKQMSDRADLSTDKVWQIKGAQLSTMTQKLMYLGVRSLTFPKKRKSDRYETHQPIQKTYQKNLAQIRADVKSWTNRVVDNKDIWINCTKSKNATKEQNIWAWKAIHNTFWVGRKWLHCNGYEERATCSQAETWDLARKFLLQRSIQLPDPITLGLVLGAGAVTPRNGKNEKAPGASRLTEVVMREATALIWQLRNNHVIKQNGNTAKLPTKKEIYHQFLFRLNQRMQLDLTLMNQFKFGNKAIPKARVLSTWQGTIEVDEPPDDWTKIPGVLVGMGND
;
A
#
# COMPACT_ATOMS: atom_id res chain seq x y z
N MET A 1 14.26 -19.60 22.58
CA MET A 1 13.14 -18.64 22.59
C MET A 1 13.68 -17.23 22.30
N ALA A 2 13.63 -16.77 21.05
CA ALA A 2 13.81 -15.37 20.62
C ALA A 2 13.79 -15.30 19.08
N ASP A 3 12.68 -15.73 18.47
CA ASP A 3 12.50 -15.52 17.03
C ASP A 3 11.04 -15.32 16.63
N GLY A 4 10.60 -14.07 16.78
CA GLY A 4 9.38 -13.53 16.23
C GLY A 4 9.50 -12.01 16.31
N GLY A 5 9.92 -11.35 15.22
CA GLY A 5 10.19 -9.92 15.32
C GLY A 5 10.76 -9.29 14.06
N ALA A 6 9.99 -9.30 12.96
CA ALA A 6 10.21 -8.37 11.85
C ALA A 6 8.95 -8.06 11.02
N HIS A 7 7.77 -8.57 11.39
CA HIS A 7 6.52 -8.29 10.65
C HIS A 7 5.39 -7.61 11.44
N ASN A 8 5.50 -7.45 12.76
CA ASN A 8 4.47 -6.79 13.60
C ASN A 8 5.06 -5.67 14.48
N LEU A 9 5.41 -4.51 13.90
CA LEU A 9 5.79 -3.31 14.67
C LEU A 9 4.74 -2.18 14.60
N LEU A 10 3.48 -2.51 14.26
CA LEU A 10 2.39 -1.54 14.18
C LEU A 10 1.12 -1.93 14.97
N GLU A 11 1.11 -3.03 15.72
CA GLU A 11 -0.14 -3.54 16.37
C GLU A 11 -0.12 -3.65 17.91
N GLU A 12 0.97 -3.36 18.62
CA GLU A 12 0.98 -3.42 20.10
C GLU A 12 1.60 -2.16 20.72
N ILE A 13 0.87 -1.05 20.73
CA ILE A 13 1.02 -0.01 21.76
C ILE A 13 -0.38 0.60 22.01
N LEU A 14 -1.16 -0.02 22.88
CA LEU A 14 -2.33 0.59 23.51
C LEU A 14 -2.08 0.57 25.03
N PRO A 15 -2.10 1.71 25.74
CA PRO A 15 -2.07 1.70 27.19
C PRO A 15 -3.39 1.13 27.72
N ARG A 16 -3.30 0.12 28.59
CA ARG A 16 -4.43 -0.37 29.40
C ARG A 16 -4.88 0.75 30.33
N SER A 17 -6.08 1.30 30.13
CA SER A 17 -6.78 2.12 31.11
C SER A 17 -7.51 1.20 32.09
N THR A 18 -7.22 1.33 33.39
CA THR A 18 -7.98 0.73 34.48
C THR A 18 -9.37 1.39 34.61
N PRO A 19 -10.42 0.66 35.02
CA PRO A 19 -11.76 1.22 35.16
C PRO A 19 -11.93 1.88 36.54
N GLY A 20 -12.07 3.20 36.56
CA GLY A 20 -12.53 3.98 37.71
C GLY A 20 -14.01 4.32 37.55
N ASN A 21 -14.79 4.01 38.58
CA ASN A 21 -16.25 4.10 38.70
C ASN A 21 -16.80 5.53 38.49
N PRO A 22 -17.88 5.75 37.70
CA PRO A 22 -18.53 7.04 37.54
C PRO A 22 -19.70 7.20 38.50
N SER A 23 -19.50 7.90 39.61
CA SER A 23 -20.61 8.37 40.44
C SER A 23 -20.21 9.65 41.18
N ASN A 24 -21.15 10.60 41.21
CA ASN A 24 -21.10 11.96 41.80
C ASN A 24 -20.51 13.04 40.87
N LEU A 25 -21.20 14.11 40.48
CA LEU A 25 -22.45 14.72 40.93
C LEU A 25 -23.02 15.58 39.78
N ALA A 26 -24.32 15.46 39.56
CA ALA A 26 -25.12 16.49 38.88
C ALA A 26 -25.42 17.65 39.85
N GLN A 27 -25.61 18.86 39.33
CA GLN A 27 -26.82 19.70 39.48
C GLN A 27 -26.60 21.07 38.80
N PRO A 28 -27.58 21.58 38.00
CA PRO A 28 -27.49 22.85 37.27
C PRO A 28 -28.10 24.01 38.07
N ARG A 29 -27.64 25.25 37.86
CA ARG A 29 -28.37 26.48 38.25
C ARG A 29 -28.25 27.61 37.22
N PRO A 30 -29.24 28.53 37.18
CA PRO A 30 -29.77 29.09 35.93
C PRO A 30 -29.34 30.54 35.63
N ASN A 31 -29.53 30.91 34.36
CA ASN A 31 -29.72 32.26 33.79
C ASN A 31 -28.85 33.41 34.30
N THR A 32 -27.91 33.85 33.47
CA THR A 32 -27.62 35.29 33.30
C THR A 32 -27.13 35.57 31.89
N THR A 33 -27.92 36.41 31.22
CA THR A 33 -27.75 36.92 29.86
C THR A 33 -26.61 37.94 29.85
N GLN A 34 -25.46 37.60 29.26
CA GLN A 34 -24.47 38.54 28.65
C GLN A 34 -23.28 37.74 28.10
N TRP A 35 -23.20 37.59 26.76
CA TRP A 35 -22.18 36.82 26.04
C TRP A 35 -20.91 37.63 25.73
N HIS A 36 -20.32 38.27 26.73
CA HIS A 36 -18.96 38.81 26.63
C HIS A 36 -18.14 38.27 27.81
N ASN A 37 -17.11 37.48 27.51
CA ASN A 37 -16.10 36.91 28.43
C ASN A 37 -16.23 35.44 28.89
N TYR A 38 -16.66 34.53 28.00
CA TYR A 38 -16.31 33.09 28.15
C TYR A 38 -15.52 32.59 26.94
N GLN A 39 -14.20 32.88 26.92
CA GLN A 39 -13.22 32.27 26.01
C GLN A 39 -12.24 31.35 26.77
N THR A 40 -12.73 30.62 27.76
CA THR A 40 -11.97 29.60 28.49
C THR A 40 -12.72 28.28 28.48
N GLY A 41 -12.65 27.55 27.35
CA GLY A 41 -12.94 26.13 27.31
C GLY A 41 -11.63 25.36 27.41
N ARG A 42 -11.26 24.86 28.60
CA ARG A 42 -10.36 23.70 28.67
C ARG A 42 -11.13 22.53 28.07
N TYR A 43 -10.68 22.00 26.94
CA TYR A 43 -11.10 20.67 26.48
C TYR A 43 -10.47 19.60 27.39
N ALA A 44 -10.94 19.50 28.63
CA ALA A 44 -10.85 18.29 29.44
C ALA A 44 -12.20 17.60 29.23
N ASP A 45 -12.28 16.47 28.53
CA ASP A 45 -12.04 15.17 29.16
C ASP A 45 -11.31 14.14 28.27
N GLU A 46 -10.91 14.48 27.03
CA GLU A 46 -10.29 13.50 26.11
C GLU A 46 -8.82 13.77 25.75
N ASN A 47 -8.27 14.97 26.01
CA ASN A 47 -6.87 15.26 25.70
C ASN A 47 -6.28 16.44 26.50
N PRO A 48 -5.69 16.22 27.68
CA PRO A 48 -5.18 17.28 28.56
C PRO A 48 -3.97 18.08 28.01
N TRP A 49 -3.47 17.77 26.81
CA TRP A 49 -2.30 18.41 26.18
C TRP A 49 -2.61 19.17 24.88
N GLY A 50 -3.89 19.30 24.51
CA GLY A 50 -4.33 20.04 23.32
C GLY A 50 -4.53 21.53 23.59
N HIS A 51 -3.60 22.39 23.15
CA HIS A 51 -3.78 23.84 23.17
C HIS A 51 -4.16 24.33 21.76
N ILE A 52 -5.45 24.37 21.44
CA ILE A 52 -5.95 24.87 20.15
C ILE A 52 -6.78 26.13 20.41
N GLY A 53 -6.35 27.29 19.90
CA GLY A 53 -7.09 28.56 20.01
C GLY A 53 -6.30 29.71 20.65
N ASN A 54 -6.96 30.86 20.87
CA ASN A 54 -6.49 32.02 21.64
C ASN A 54 -5.12 32.60 21.26
N ASN A 55 -4.81 32.75 19.96
CA ASN A 55 -3.53 33.28 19.46
C ASN A 55 -2.28 32.54 19.98
N ILE A 56 -2.43 31.32 20.52
CA ILE A 56 -1.30 30.51 20.98
C ILE A 56 -0.52 30.02 19.75
N SER A 57 0.80 30.19 19.80
CA SER A 57 1.69 29.76 18.73
C SER A 57 1.64 28.24 18.55
N ARG A 58 1.34 27.79 17.33
CA ARG A 58 1.28 26.37 16.95
C ARG A 58 2.64 25.68 16.99
N THR A 59 3.73 26.42 17.15
CA THR A 59 5.08 25.86 17.23
C THR A 59 5.52 25.58 18.65
N ASP A 60 4.91 26.21 19.65
CA ASP A 60 5.39 26.13 21.04
C ASP A 60 5.34 24.70 21.60
N PRO A 61 4.26 23.91 21.36
CA PRO A 61 4.20 22.53 21.81
C PRO A 61 5.24 21.63 21.14
N TRP A 62 5.74 22.04 19.97
CA TRP A 62 6.78 21.32 19.25
C TRP A 62 8.20 21.59 19.79
N VAL A 63 8.43 22.69 20.51
CA VAL A 63 9.76 23.05 21.03
C VAL A 63 10.33 21.92 21.90
N LYS A 64 9.57 21.52 22.93
CA LYS A 64 9.97 20.44 23.85
C LYS A 64 10.15 19.10 23.15
N VAL A 65 9.35 18.80 22.13
CA VAL A 65 9.45 17.52 21.41
C VAL A 65 10.64 17.49 20.47
N VAL A 66 10.90 18.58 19.75
CA VAL A 66 12.09 18.71 18.90
C VAL A 66 13.36 18.62 19.74
N GLU A 67 13.38 19.24 20.92
CA GLU A 67 14.51 19.15 21.86
C GLU A 67 14.72 17.72 22.36
N LYS A 68 13.66 17.03 22.80
CA LYS A 68 13.73 15.62 23.18
C LYS A 68 14.26 14.73 22.05
N ILE A 69 13.82 14.95 20.81
CA ILE A 69 14.32 14.22 19.63
C ILE A 69 15.82 14.48 19.43
N LYS A 70 16.26 15.74 19.52
CA LYS A 70 17.69 16.08 19.39
C LYS A 70 18.53 15.40 20.45
N ASN A 71 18.09 15.44 21.71
CA ASN A 71 18.81 14.84 22.83
C ASN A 71 18.89 13.32 22.69
N ALA A 72 17.79 12.66 22.31
CA ALA A 72 17.79 11.23 22.05
C ALA A 72 18.76 10.85 20.91
N LEU A 73 18.69 11.55 19.77
CA LEU A 73 19.59 11.29 18.64
C LEU A 73 21.06 11.60 18.97
N ALA A 74 21.35 12.53 19.89
CA ALA A 74 22.70 12.79 20.36
C ALA A 74 23.27 11.58 21.14
N LEU A 75 22.47 10.95 22.01
CA LEU A 75 22.89 9.72 22.73
C LEU A 75 23.24 8.58 21.77
N TRP A 76 22.49 8.45 20.67
CA TRP A 76 22.76 7.44 19.66
C TRP A 76 23.97 7.76 18.76
N LYS A 77 24.45 9.01 18.75
CA LYS A 77 25.54 9.46 17.88
C LYS A 77 26.88 8.82 18.26
N ASP A 78 27.08 8.57 19.55
CA ASP A 78 28.34 8.03 20.08
C ASP A 78 28.48 6.52 19.83
N ILE A 79 27.38 5.85 19.47
CA ILE A 79 27.37 4.45 19.06
C ILE A 79 27.69 4.36 17.57
N LYS A 80 28.61 3.47 17.20
CA LYS A 80 28.96 3.19 15.80
C LYS A 80 27.84 2.45 15.06
N LEU A 81 26.82 3.17 14.65
CA LEU A 81 25.66 2.64 13.94
C LEU A 81 25.91 2.49 12.44
N THR A 82 25.44 1.38 11.88
CA THR A 82 25.35 1.20 10.43
C THR A 82 24.29 2.13 9.82
N LEU A 83 24.29 2.33 8.50
CA LEU A 83 23.28 3.17 7.83
C LEU A 83 21.85 2.69 8.12
N ASP A 84 21.62 1.38 8.10
CA ASP A 84 20.32 0.79 8.40
C ASP A 84 19.95 0.97 9.88
N GLY A 85 20.93 0.89 10.79
CA GLY A 85 20.75 1.19 12.20
C GLY A 85 20.33 2.66 12.42
N LYS A 86 20.97 3.61 11.74
CA LYS A 86 20.58 5.03 11.82
C LYS A 86 19.17 5.26 11.30
N MET A 87 18.77 4.61 10.21
CA MET A 87 17.41 4.71 9.68
C MET A 87 16.38 4.15 10.65
N LEU A 88 16.70 3.05 11.34
CA LEU A 88 15.83 2.47 12.35
C LEU A 88 15.67 3.41 13.56
N VAL A 89 16.79 3.90 14.11
CA VAL A 89 16.80 4.85 15.25
C VAL A 89 16.05 6.13 14.89
N THR A 90 16.32 6.68 13.71
CA THR A 90 15.61 7.87 13.19
C THR A 90 14.11 7.63 13.21
N GLN A 91 13.65 6.53 12.62
CA GLN A 91 12.21 6.23 12.55
C GLN A 91 11.62 5.99 13.93
N PHE A 92 12.33 5.29 14.82
CA PHE A 92 11.90 5.05 16.18
C PHE A 92 11.74 6.35 16.97
N GLU A 93 12.76 7.20 17.01
CA GLU A 93 12.76 8.43 17.81
C GLU A 93 11.87 9.53 17.20
N LEU A 94 11.92 9.73 15.88
CA LEU A 94 11.11 10.79 15.24
C LEU A 94 9.64 10.40 15.17
N THR A 95 9.31 9.23 14.61
CA THR A 95 7.91 8.86 14.33
C THR A 95 7.11 8.76 15.62
N SER A 96 7.63 8.05 16.62
CA SER A 96 6.90 7.83 17.88
C SER A 96 6.60 9.14 18.61
N ARG A 97 7.58 10.05 18.68
CA ARG A 97 7.45 11.32 19.40
C ARG A 97 6.62 12.35 18.63
N CYS A 98 6.63 12.32 17.30
CA CYS A 98 5.83 13.24 16.48
C CYS A 98 4.36 12.81 16.36
N GLN A 99 4.06 11.52 16.45
CA GLN A 99 2.74 10.93 16.22
C GLN A 99 1.64 11.64 17.01
N PHE A 100 1.81 11.73 18.33
CA PHE A 100 0.78 12.27 19.23
C PHE A 100 0.54 13.76 19.00
N ILE A 101 1.60 14.59 18.97
CA ILE A 101 1.44 16.04 18.79
C ILE A 101 0.88 16.38 17.41
N THR A 102 1.31 15.65 16.37
CA THR A 102 0.72 15.82 15.04
C THR A 102 -0.77 15.49 15.07
N ALA A 103 -1.18 14.43 15.76
CA ALA A 103 -2.58 14.09 15.93
C ALA A 103 -3.32 15.11 16.78
N ALA A 104 -2.73 15.71 17.81
CA ALA A 104 -3.42 16.68 18.65
C ALA A 104 -3.59 18.04 17.94
N GLN A 105 -2.52 18.59 17.34
CA GLN A 105 -2.47 20.00 16.94
C GLN A 105 -1.96 20.23 15.49
N GLY A 106 -1.63 19.16 14.78
CA GLY A 106 -1.00 19.22 13.46
C GLY A 106 0.51 19.48 13.54
N MET A 107 1.18 19.40 12.39
CA MET A 107 2.62 19.67 12.26
C MET A 107 2.84 20.81 11.24
N PRO A 108 3.18 22.02 11.73
CA PRO A 108 3.49 23.15 10.86
C PRO A 108 4.66 22.88 9.90
N ASP A 109 4.65 23.52 8.73
CA ASP A 109 5.69 23.31 7.70
C ASP A 109 7.10 23.67 8.16
N CYS A 110 7.24 24.67 9.05
CA CYS A 110 8.53 25.04 9.63
C CYS A 110 9.09 23.92 10.54
N VAL A 111 8.22 23.29 11.35
CA VAL A 111 8.58 22.16 12.22
C VAL A 111 8.95 20.95 11.38
N LEU A 112 8.13 20.61 10.38
CA LEU A 112 8.38 19.53 9.43
C LEU A 112 9.74 19.70 8.72
N THR A 113 10.05 20.92 8.27
CA THR A 113 11.32 21.27 7.62
C THR A 113 12.50 21.10 8.60
N ASN A 114 12.34 21.54 9.85
CA ASN A 114 13.37 21.39 10.88
C ASN A 114 13.63 19.91 11.23
N LEU A 115 12.59 19.11 11.46
CA LEU A 115 12.69 17.68 11.72
C LEU A 115 13.37 16.92 10.57
N ASN A 116 13.03 17.29 9.33
CA ASN A 116 13.68 16.77 8.13
C ASN A 116 15.18 17.11 8.06
N LYS A 117 15.58 18.32 8.51
CA LYS A 117 17.00 18.71 8.62
C LYS A 117 17.71 17.89 9.70
N ILE A 118 17.09 17.71 10.87
CA ILE A 118 17.62 16.89 11.98
C ILE A 118 17.82 15.44 11.53
N MET A 119 16.82 14.85 10.88
CA MET A 119 16.88 13.50 10.32
C MET A 119 18.05 13.35 9.33
N ASN A 120 18.16 14.26 8.36
CA ASN A 120 19.24 14.21 7.37
C ASN A 120 20.63 14.36 8.04
N LYS A 121 20.76 15.28 9.00
CA LYS A 121 22.01 15.48 9.76
C LYS A 121 22.41 14.22 10.51
N PHE A 122 21.48 13.53 11.16
CA PHE A 122 21.77 12.30 11.90
C PHE A 122 22.17 11.14 10.97
N ILE A 123 21.38 10.86 9.92
CA ILE A 123 21.65 9.75 8.98
C ILE A 123 23.05 9.89 8.36
N TRP A 124 23.43 11.11 7.99
CA TRP A 124 24.68 11.40 7.28
C TRP A 124 25.81 11.94 8.16
N ASN A 125 25.71 11.88 9.50
CA ASN A 125 26.73 12.42 10.41
C ASN A 125 27.08 13.91 10.15
N GLY A 126 26.12 14.70 9.68
CA GLY A 126 26.34 16.08 9.27
C GLY A 126 27.00 16.26 7.90
N GLU A 127 27.43 15.19 7.23
CA GLU A 127 27.93 15.26 5.86
C GLU A 127 26.81 15.54 4.86
N ARG A 128 27.21 15.93 3.65
CA ARG A 128 26.30 16.06 2.50
C ARG A 128 25.66 14.69 2.17
N PRO A 129 24.32 14.60 2.03
CA PRO A 129 23.66 13.36 1.65
C PRO A 129 24.17 12.80 0.32
N ARG A 130 24.67 11.56 0.32
CA ARG A 130 25.15 10.89 -0.91
C ARG A 130 24.02 10.24 -1.72
N VAL A 131 22.89 9.99 -1.06
CA VAL A 131 21.66 9.49 -1.68
C VAL A 131 20.51 10.37 -1.22
N SER A 132 19.67 10.81 -2.16
CA SER A 132 18.53 11.68 -1.86
C SER A 132 17.55 11.04 -0.87
N ARG A 133 16.93 11.84 0.00
CA ARG A 133 15.91 11.37 0.95
C ARG A 133 14.78 10.62 0.24
N GLY A 134 14.31 11.13 -0.90
CA GLY A 134 13.28 10.47 -1.71
C GLY A 134 13.68 9.06 -2.16
N MET A 135 14.96 8.83 -2.51
CA MET A 135 15.46 7.49 -2.83
C MET A 135 15.52 6.60 -1.58
N LEU A 136 15.93 7.13 -0.42
CA LEU A 136 15.92 6.38 0.83
C LEU A 136 14.51 5.98 1.26
N GLN A 137 13.53 6.84 0.98
CA GLN A 137 12.14 6.58 1.30
C GLN A 137 11.60 5.39 0.51
N LYS A 138 11.99 5.21 -0.76
CA LYS A 138 11.52 4.13 -1.66
C LYS A 138 11.60 2.71 -1.04
N PRO A 139 10.78 1.76 -1.56
CA PRO A 139 10.86 0.37 -1.15
C PRO A 139 12.26 -0.22 -1.33
N ALA A 140 12.63 -1.15 -0.45
CA ALA A 140 13.90 -1.88 -0.58
C ALA A 140 14.01 -2.64 -1.91
N THR A 141 12.88 -3.07 -2.48
CA THR A 141 12.79 -3.72 -3.80
C THR A 141 13.13 -2.79 -4.97
N GLU A 142 13.12 -1.48 -4.75
CA GLU A 142 13.51 -0.46 -5.73
C GLU A 142 14.88 0.17 -5.41
N GLY A 143 15.60 -0.37 -4.41
CA GLY A 143 16.88 0.16 -3.96
C GLY A 143 16.79 1.24 -2.91
N GLY A 144 15.60 1.57 -2.40
CA GLY A 144 15.47 2.42 -1.23
C GLY A 144 15.72 1.66 0.07
N LYS A 145 15.37 2.28 1.19
CA LYS A 145 15.52 1.69 2.54
C LYS A 145 14.24 1.79 3.38
N ASN A 146 13.10 2.06 2.75
CA ASN A 146 11.80 2.27 3.42
C ASN A 146 11.83 3.38 4.48
N LEU A 147 12.67 4.41 4.31
CA LEU A 147 12.67 5.54 5.24
C LEU A 147 11.29 6.20 5.26
N ILE A 148 10.80 6.57 6.45
CA ILE A 148 9.52 7.24 6.57
C ILE A 148 9.56 8.66 5.98
N SER A 149 8.45 9.07 5.37
CA SER A 149 8.21 10.42 4.91
C SER A 149 7.39 11.14 5.96
N LEU A 150 7.96 12.16 6.59
CA LEU A 150 7.26 12.94 7.62
C LEU A 150 6.10 13.73 7.00
N GLU A 151 6.25 14.12 5.73
CA GLU A 151 5.23 14.75 4.93
C GLU A 151 4.02 13.82 4.72
N ASP A 152 4.28 12.61 4.24
CA ASP A 152 3.21 11.62 4.00
C ASP A 152 2.60 11.13 5.32
N LEU A 153 3.40 11.03 6.40
CA LEU A 153 2.94 10.68 7.74
C LEU A 153 2.00 11.75 8.31
N ARG A 154 2.37 13.04 8.22
CA ARG A 154 1.52 14.15 8.66
C ARG A 154 0.17 14.11 7.96
N ASP A 155 0.19 13.93 6.64
CA ASP A 155 -1.03 13.87 5.85
C ASP A 155 -1.87 12.64 6.22
N ALA A 156 -1.25 11.47 6.42
CA ALA A 156 -1.93 10.27 6.89
C ALA A 156 -2.59 10.46 8.27
N ILE A 157 -1.93 11.15 9.20
CA ILE A 157 -2.50 11.50 10.52
C ILE A 157 -3.71 12.45 10.36
N GLY A 158 -3.60 13.46 9.49
CA GLY A 158 -4.72 14.35 9.19
C GLY A 158 -5.91 13.60 8.57
N LEU A 159 -5.66 12.63 7.69
CA LEU A 159 -6.70 11.75 7.14
C LEU A 159 -7.35 10.85 8.20
N MET A 160 -6.59 10.37 9.20
CA MET A 160 -7.16 9.65 10.34
C MET A 160 -8.05 10.55 11.22
N ARG A 161 -7.77 11.85 11.28
CA ARG A 161 -8.67 12.80 11.96
C ARG A 161 -9.91 13.11 11.15
N LEU A 162 -9.81 13.16 9.81
CA LEU A 162 -10.99 13.23 8.93
C LEU A 162 -11.86 11.98 9.07
N LYS A 163 -11.27 10.79 9.24
CA LYS A 163 -12.02 9.58 9.60
C LYS A 163 -12.82 9.76 10.90
N SER A 164 -12.22 10.36 11.94
CA SER A 164 -12.94 10.67 13.19
C SER A 164 -14.02 11.73 12.99
N TYR A 165 -13.75 12.78 12.20
CA TYR A 165 -14.68 13.87 11.87
C TYR A 165 -15.96 13.37 11.17
N LEU A 166 -15.79 12.40 10.27
CA LEU A 166 -16.84 11.84 9.42
C LEU A 166 -17.40 10.52 9.96
N ASN A 167 -17.07 10.15 11.19
CA ASN A 167 -17.66 8.98 11.86
C ASN A 167 -19.07 9.31 12.37
N PHE A 168 -19.99 9.64 11.46
CA PHE A 168 -21.40 9.85 11.79
C PHE A 168 -21.98 8.57 12.43
N GLY A 169 -22.70 8.74 13.54
CA GLY A 169 -23.28 7.64 14.33
C GLY A 169 -23.02 7.80 15.83
N LYS A 170 -23.32 6.74 16.60
CA LYS A 170 -23.27 6.77 18.08
C LYS A 170 -21.87 7.00 18.65
N THR A 171 -20.81 6.72 17.89
CA THR A 171 -19.41 6.86 18.32
C THR A 171 -18.74 8.11 17.74
N ARG A 172 -19.53 9.11 17.31
CA ARG A 172 -19.01 10.37 16.78
C ARG A 172 -18.36 11.21 17.89
N ALA A 173 -17.14 11.67 17.68
CA ALA A 173 -16.38 12.39 18.70
C ALA A 173 -16.94 13.82 18.95
N THR A 174 -16.94 14.27 20.19
CA THR A 174 -17.59 15.52 20.61
C THR A 174 -17.02 16.76 19.91
N TRP A 175 -15.71 16.83 19.69
CA TRP A 175 -15.05 17.96 19.02
C TRP A 175 -15.58 18.19 17.59
N THR A 176 -16.15 17.17 16.96
CA THR A 176 -16.64 17.24 15.57
C THR A 176 -17.89 18.10 15.42
N TYR A 177 -18.74 18.16 16.46
CA TYR A 177 -19.92 19.04 16.48
C TYR A 177 -19.52 20.51 16.51
N PHE A 178 -18.48 20.86 17.29
CA PHE A 178 -17.90 22.21 17.26
C PHE A 178 -17.28 22.54 15.91
N ALA A 179 -16.62 21.56 15.28
CA ALA A 179 -16.07 21.73 13.94
C ALA A 179 -17.15 21.95 12.87
N ASP A 180 -18.29 21.23 12.96
CA ASP A 180 -19.45 21.48 12.09
C ASP A 180 -20.01 22.90 12.30
N GLU A 181 -20.13 23.36 13.55
CA GLU A 181 -20.61 24.73 13.85
C GLU A 181 -19.66 25.80 13.30
N MET A 182 -18.34 25.64 13.50
CA MET A 182 -17.35 26.54 12.91
C MET A 182 -17.41 26.55 11.38
N ALA A 183 -17.58 25.39 10.75
CA ALA A 183 -17.72 25.29 9.30
C ALA A 183 -19.00 25.97 8.80
N ARG A 184 -20.13 25.81 9.52
CA ARG A 184 -21.43 26.44 9.26
C ARG A 184 -21.36 27.96 9.25
N LEU A 185 -20.67 28.54 10.23
CA LEU A 185 -20.46 29.99 10.33
C LEU A 185 -19.44 30.51 9.30
N ALA A 186 -18.53 29.64 8.86
CA ALA A 186 -17.50 29.96 7.89
C ALA A 186 -17.93 29.77 6.42
N ILE A 187 -19.20 29.50 6.12
CA ILE A 187 -19.69 29.30 4.75
C ILE A 187 -19.27 30.45 3.81
N ASN A 188 -19.04 30.12 2.54
CA ASN A 188 -18.78 31.10 1.49
C ASN A 188 -20.06 31.85 1.05
N LYS A 189 -19.90 33.01 0.39
CA LYS A 189 -21.02 33.87 -0.05
C LYS A 189 -22.02 33.16 -0.95
N GLU A 190 -21.53 32.28 -1.83
CA GLU A 190 -22.39 31.51 -2.73
C GLU A 190 -23.26 30.50 -1.98
N GLY A 191 -22.66 29.74 -1.07
CA GLY A 191 -23.36 28.78 -0.22
C GLY A 191 -24.39 29.48 0.67
N GLU A 192 -24.04 30.63 1.26
CA GLU A 192 -24.95 31.45 2.06
C GLU A 192 -26.19 31.89 1.27
N ARG A 193 -26.03 32.31 0.01
CA ARG A 193 -27.15 32.67 -0.86
C ARG A 193 -28.08 31.47 -1.16
N LYS A 194 -27.50 30.28 -1.33
CA LYS A 194 -28.24 29.05 -1.70
C LYS A 194 -28.86 28.34 -0.51
N LEU A 195 -28.26 28.47 0.68
CA LEU A 195 -28.65 27.84 1.93
C LEU A 195 -28.53 28.85 3.08
N PRO A 196 -29.45 29.85 3.15
CA PRO A 196 -29.35 30.94 4.10
C PRO A 196 -29.59 30.50 5.54
N ASN A 197 -30.46 29.53 5.78
CA ASN A 197 -30.77 29.05 7.12
C ASN A 197 -29.56 28.27 7.72
N PRO A 198 -28.93 28.76 8.81
CA PRO A 198 -27.77 28.10 9.41
C PRO A 198 -28.05 26.71 9.95
N THR A 199 -29.26 26.43 10.47
CA THR A 199 -29.60 25.13 11.06
C THR A 199 -29.58 24.01 10.02
N GLN A 200 -29.76 24.37 8.74
CA GLN A 200 -29.77 23.45 7.61
C GLN A 200 -28.37 23.17 7.03
N ARG A 201 -27.33 23.86 7.53
CA ARG A 201 -25.92 23.63 7.16
C ARG A 201 -25.38 22.55 8.08
N ILE A 202 -25.33 21.31 7.58
CA ILE A 202 -24.95 20.12 8.34
C ILE A 202 -23.45 19.87 8.22
N ASN A 203 -22.97 19.60 7.00
CA ASN A 203 -21.55 19.28 6.77
C ASN A 203 -21.15 19.56 5.31
N PRO A 204 -20.00 20.20 5.05
CA PRO A 204 -19.58 20.57 3.70
C PRO A 204 -19.18 19.37 2.81
N LEU A 205 -19.03 18.17 3.38
CA LEU A 205 -18.77 16.94 2.60
C LEU A 205 -20.05 16.14 2.30
N LEU A 206 -21.19 16.57 2.83
CA LEU A 206 -22.53 16.03 2.54
C LEU A 206 -23.40 16.99 1.74
N GLN A 207 -22.98 18.25 1.61
CA GLN A 207 -23.71 19.32 0.93
C GLN A 207 -22.76 20.15 0.03
N ASN A 208 -23.28 20.74 -1.03
CA ASN A 208 -22.50 21.40 -2.08
C ASN A 208 -22.02 22.83 -1.73
N TRP A 209 -21.59 23.09 -0.50
CA TRP A 209 -21.04 24.37 -0.06
C TRP A 209 -19.60 24.24 0.45
N ASP A 210 -18.89 25.37 0.48
CA ASP A 210 -17.49 25.43 0.91
C ASP A 210 -17.30 26.51 1.99
N ILE A 211 -16.18 26.45 2.68
CA ILE A 211 -15.83 27.38 3.76
C ILE A 211 -14.79 28.42 3.33
N VAL A 212 -14.86 29.59 3.95
CA VAL A 212 -13.81 30.60 3.91
C VAL A 212 -12.76 30.22 4.94
N GLY A 213 -11.65 29.63 4.48
CA GLY A 213 -10.62 29.05 5.35
C GLY A 213 -9.97 30.01 6.37
N ALA A 214 -10.06 31.33 6.16
CA ALA A 214 -9.60 32.34 7.12
C ALA A 214 -10.54 32.54 8.32
N LYS A 215 -11.81 32.12 8.21
CA LYS A 215 -12.82 32.22 9.28
C LYS A 215 -12.80 31.04 10.26
N VAL A 216 -12.00 30.00 9.99
CA VAL A 216 -11.87 28.83 10.85
C VAL A 216 -10.46 28.71 11.41
N PRO A 217 -10.27 27.99 12.52
CA PRO A 217 -8.93 27.68 13.01
C PRO A 217 -8.08 27.01 11.93
N ALA A 218 -6.78 27.35 11.90
CA ALA A 218 -5.85 26.85 10.88
C ALA A 218 -5.87 25.31 10.76
N TYR A 219 -6.05 24.61 11.88
CA TYR A 219 -6.17 23.16 11.91
C TYR A 219 -7.42 22.63 11.16
N LEU A 220 -8.59 23.27 11.31
CA LEU A 220 -9.80 22.87 10.58
C LEU A 220 -9.67 23.19 9.08
N ASN A 221 -9.04 24.33 8.74
CA ASN A 221 -8.70 24.67 7.37
C ASN A 221 -7.77 23.63 6.73
N GLU A 222 -6.78 23.13 7.48
CA GLU A 222 -5.90 22.02 7.04
C GLU A 222 -6.69 20.74 6.75
N LEU A 223 -7.67 20.38 7.57
CA LEU A 223 -8.54 19.23 7.31
C LEU A 223 -9.35 19.39 6.03
N VAL A 224 -9.94 20.58 5.79
CA VAL A 224 -10.68 20.85 4.55
C VAL A 224 -9.76 20.86 3.33
N LYS A 225 -8.52 21.34 3.46
CA LYS A 225 -7.52 21.23 2.39
C LYS A 225 -7.14 19.78 2.12
N LEU A 226 -6.97 18.97 3.16
CA LEU A 226 -6.65 17.54 3.03
C LEU A 226 -7.80 16.75 2.40
N SER A 227 -9.05 17.03 2.77
CA SER A 227 -10.22 16.38 2.17
C SER A 227 -10.27 16.63 0.67
N LYS A 228 -10.04 17.88 0.23
CA LYS A 228 -9.95 18.22 -1.20
C LYS A 228 -8.73 17.60 -1.87
N LYS A 229 -7.54 17.70 -1.26
CA LYS A 229 -6.27 17.18 -1.81
C LYS A 229 -6.35 15.69 -2.12
N TYR A 230 -6.94 14.92 -1.20
CA TYR A 230 -7.03 13.46 -1.33
C TYR A 230 -8.42 12.98 -1.78
N GLY A 231 -9.34 13.88 -2.16
CA GLY A 231 -10.64 13.50 -2.70
C GLY A 231 -11.47 12.68 -1.72
N ILE A 232 -11.69 13.21 -0.52
CA ILE A 232 -12.67 12.64 0.40
C ILE A 232 -14.06 13.09 -0.03
N LYS A 233 -14.94 12.14 -0.27
CA LYS A 233 -16.35 12.38 -0.59
C LYS A 233 -17.18 11.14 -0.29
N VAL A 234 -18.49 11.29 -0.28
CA VAL A 234 -19.41 10.14 -0.29
C VAL A 234 -19.38 9.51 -1.67
N GLU A 235 -19.01 8.23 -1.74
CA GLU A 235 -18.93 7.46 -3.00
C GLU A 235 -19.53 6.08 -2.76
N VAL A 236 -20.76 5.91 -3.26
CA VAL A 236 -21.53 4.67 -3.16
C VAL A 236 -22.18 4.41 -4.51
N ARG A 237 -22.18 3.14 -4.94
CA ARG A 237 -22.82 2.71 -6.18
C ARG A 237 -24.33 2.83 -6.03
N ASP A 238 -24.89 2.11 -5.07
CA ASP A 238 -26.31 2.14 -4.75
C ASP A 238 -26.51 2.20 -3.22
N PRO A 239 -26.73 3.39 -2.63
CA PRO A 239 -26.87 3.51 -1.18
C PRO A 239 -28.15 2.81 -0.70
N THR A 240 -28.11 2.21 0.48
CA THR A 240 -29.28 1.59 1.09
C THR A 240 -30.35 2.63 1.43
N LEU A 241 -31.56 2.18 1.80
CA LEU A 241 -32.62 3.08 2.24
C LEU A 241 -32.19 3.90 3.47
N GLU A 242 -31.51 3.26 4.43
CA GLU A 242 -31.02 3.87 5.66
C GLU A 242 -30.04 5.01 5.36
N VAL A 243 -29.01 4.75 4.54
CA VAL A 243 -28.06 5.78 4.11
C VAL A 243 -28.78 6.89 3.36
N SER A 244 -29.70 6.53 2.45
CA SER A 244 -30.43 7.50 1.65
C SER A 244 -31.31 8.41 2.51
N LYS A 245 -31.84 7.93 3.65
CA LYS A 245 -32.64 8.71 4.61
C LYS A 245 -31.79 9.60 5.54
N GLU A 246 -30.55 9.21 5.84
CA GLU A 246 -29.65 9.99 6.70
C GLU A 246 -29.05 11.23 6.02
N MET A 247 -29.10 11.31 4.69
CA MET A 247 -28.52 12.40 3.92
C MET A 247 -29.24 13.75 4.12
N PRO A 248 -28.55 14.90 4.00
CA PRO A 248 -29.17 16.21 4.14
C PRO A 248 -30.24 16.48 3.06
N ALA A 249 -31.43 16.95 3.45
CA ALA A 249 -32.49 17.30 2.49
C ALA A 249 -32.07 18.45 1.55
N TRP A 250 -31.31 19.41 2.08
CA TRP A 250 -31.06 20.68 1.43
C TRP A 250 -29.63 20.79 0.93
N TYR A 251 -29.47 21.35 -0.26
CA TYR A 251 -28.19 21.53 -0.94
C TYR A 251 -27.34 20.23 -0.99
N HIS A 252 -28.04 19.11 -1.16
CA HIS A 252 -27.53 17.75 -1.17
C HIS A 252 -26.48 17.50 -2.28
N ILE A 253 -25.49 16.64 -2.02
CA ILE A 253 -24.41 16.33 -3.00
C ILE A 253 -24.89 15.59 -4.25
N GLY A 254 -25.92 14.76 -4.11
CA GLY A 254 -26.49 13.90 -5.15
C GLY A 254 -27.64 14.52 -5.95
N THR A 255 -27.67 15.84 -6.05
CA THR A 255 -28.68 16.58 -6.82
C THR A 255 -28.49 16.41 -8.31
N ASP A 256 -29.58 16.29 -9.08
CA ASP A 256 -29.53 16.23 -10.55
C ASP A 256 -29.15 17.61 -11.12
N PRO A 257 -28.00 17.74 -11.82
CA PRO A 257 -27.58 19.02 -12.40
C PRO A 257 -28.54 19.59 -13.43
N ALA A 258 -29.39 18.75 -14.05
CA ALA A 258 -30.39 19.18 -15.02
C ALA A 258 -31.62 19.82 -14.35
N LYS A 259 -31.78 19.68 -13.03
CA LYS A 259 -32.97 20.14 -12.30
C LYS A 259 -32.65 21.33 -11.42
N ARG A 260 -33.54 22.33 -11.42
CA ARG A 260 -33.46 23.47 -10.50
C ARG A 260 -33.64 23.00 -9.06
N GLN A 261 -32.64 23.30 -8.25
CA GLN A 261 -32.67 23.02 -6.81
C GLN A 261 -33.66 23.93 -6.07
N LEU A 262 -34.42 23.33 -5.15
CA LEU A 262 -35.48 23.99 -4.39
C LEU A 262 -35.04 24.27 -2.94
N ASN A 263 -33.80 24.69 -2.72
CA ASN A 263 -33.23 24.87 -1.38
C ASN A 263 -33.75 26.11 -0.62
N ASN A 264 -34.10 27.18 -1.34
CA ASN A 264 -34.41 28.50 -0.77
C ASN A 264 -35.68 29.10 -1.42
N VAL A 265 -36.74 28.30 -1.51
CA VAL A 265 -38.07 28.73 -2.01
C VAL A 265 -39.02 28.83 -0.82
N GLY A 266 -40.06 29.67 -0.89
CA GLY A 266 -40.98 29.93 0.24
C GLY A 266 -41.53 28.67 0.94
N ARG A 267 -41.92 27.64 0.18
CA ARG A 267 -42.36 26.35 0.75
C ARG A 267 -41.22 25.54 1.38
N SER A 268 -40.02 25.62 0.83
CA SER A 268 -38.83 25.01 1.44
C SER A 268 -38.48 25.67 2.76
N LYS A 269 -38.66 26.99 2.89
CA LYS A 269 -38.49 27.70 4.17
C LYS A 269 -39.46 27.18 5.23
N CYS A 270 -40.74 27.01 4.86
CA CYS A 270 -41.73 26.38 5.74
C CYS A 270 -41.30 24.97 6.17
N LEU A 271 -40.85 24.12 5.23
CA LEU A 271 -40.34 22.78 5.56
C LEU A 271 -39.12 22.82 6.50
N GLN A 272 -38.22 23.79 6.32
CA GLN A 272 -37.01 23.93 7.13
C GLN A 272 -37.28 24.48 8.54
N GLU A 273 -38.18 25.44 8.66
CA GLU A 273 -38.40 26.22 9.89
C GLU A 273 -39.55 25.67 10.73
N ASN A 274 -40.66 25.29 10.09
CA ASN A 274 -41.89 24.89 10.79
C ASN A 274 -42.04 23.36 10.90
N HIS A 275 -41.54 22.62 9.90
CA HIS A 275 -41.54 21.15 9.93
C HIS A 275 -40.17 20.56 10.33
N GLU A 276 -39.18 21.42 10.62
CA GLU A 276 -37.82 21.04 11.04
C GLU A 276 -37.13 20.01 10.13
N VAL A 277 -37.47 20.01 8.83
CA VAL A 277 -36.89 19.08 7.86
C VAL A 277 -35.42 19.37 7.69
N THR A 278 -34.57 18.39 8.03
CA THR A 278 -33.11 18.47 7.85
C THR A 278 -32.58 17.39 6.93
N LYS A 279 -33.26 16.24 6.87
CA LYS A 279 -32.85 15.04 6.13
C LYS A 279 -33.85 14.64 5.05
N THR A 280 -33.36 13.90 4.07
CA THR A 280 -34.18 13.26 3.03
C THR A 280 -35.16 12.25 3.60
N GLY A 281 -34.85 11.62 4.74
CA GLY A 281 -35.79 10.80 5.52
C GLY A 281 -37.02 11.59 5.94
N ASP A 282 -36.82 12.76 6.56
CA ASP A 282 -37.92 13.64 7.01
C ASP A 282 -38.84 14.03 5.84
N LEU A 283 -38.26 14.33 4.66
CA LEU A 283 -39.03 14.59 3.44
C LEU A 283 -39.82 13.36 2.99
N SER A 284 -39.23 12.16 3.06
CA SER A 284 -39.89 10.91 2.71
C SER A 284 -41.07 10.62 3.64
N ASP A 285 -40.91 10.90 4.93
CA ASP A 285 -41.95 10.69 5.93
C ASP A 285 -43.10 11.68 5.73
N ILE A 286 -42.82 12.96 5.46
CA ILE A 286 -43.85 13.96 5.11
C ILE A 286 -44.62 13.54 3.86
N VAL A 287 -43.93 13.06 2.82
CA VAL A 287 -44.57 12.57 1.60
C VAL A 287 -45.47 11.37 1.89
N ALA A 288 -45.05 10.44 2.75
CA ALA A 288 -45.83 9.27 3.11
C ALA A 288 -47.16 9.64 3.77
N ARG A 289 -47.19 10.70 4.60
CA ARG A 289 -48.43 11.25 5.20
C ARG A 289 -49.47 11.66 4.14
N GLY A 290 -49.00 12.15 3.00
CA GLY A 290 -49.87 12.55 1.88
C GLY A 290 -50.63 11.41 1.22
N ASN A 291 -50.20 10.16 1.43
CA ASN A 291 -50.81 8.96 0.86
C ASN A 291 -51.79 8.27 1.83
N LEU A 292 -51.95 8.80 3.05
CA LEU A 292 -52.91 8.28 4.02
C LEU A 292 -54.34 8.56 3.55
N ARG A 293 -55.26 7.62 3.79
CA ARG A 293 -56.67 7.73 3.34
C ARG A 293 -57.38 8.97 3.89
N GLU A 294 -57.02 9.40 5.09
CA GLU A 294 -57.60 10.56 5.78
C GLU A 294 -57.06 11.90 5.25
N HIS A 295 -55.99 11.86 4.46
CA HIS A 295 -55.41 13.06 3.87
C HIS A 295 -56.21 13.52 2.65
N ASN A 296 -56.64 14.78 2.66
CA ASN A 296 -57.27 15.43 1.50
C ASN A 296 -56.26 16.40 0.85
N PRO A 297 -55.60 16.02 -0.25
CA PRO A 297 -54.57 16.83 -0.90
C PRO A 297 -55.12 18.04 -1.66
N LEU A 298 -56.44 18.17 -1.79
CA LEU A 298 -57.12 19.28 -2.46
C LEU A 298 -57.65 20.34 -1.48
N SER A 299 -57.69 20.02 -0.18
CA SER A 299 -58.19 20.94 0.85
C SER A 299 -57.05 21.59 1.63
N ASN A 300 -57.10 22.92 1.75
CA ASN A 300 -56.22 23.68 2.65
C ASN A 300 -56.58 23.51 4.13
N THR A 301 -57.72 22.87 4.43
CA THR A 301 -58.26 22.61 5.77
C THR A 301 -58.40 21.11 6.05
N CYS A 302 -57.59 20.27 5.40
CA CYS A 302 -57.58 18.82 5.64
C CYS A 302 -57.50 18.51 7.15
N THR A 303 -58.47 17.79 7.68
CA THR A 303 -58.65 17.49 9.12
C THR A 303 -57.91 16.24 9.59
N CYS A 304 -56.93 15.73 8.83
CA CYS A 304 -56.12 14.62 9.33
C CYS A 304 -55.20 15.12 10.46
N GLN A 305 -54.88 14.22 11.39
CA GLN A 305 -54.09 14.53 12.58
C GLN A 305 -52.75 15.20 12.25
N ASP A 306 -52.07 14.76 11.19
CA ASP A 306 -50.81 15.34 10.73
C ASP A 306 -50.97 16.80 10.27
N CYS A 307 -52.01 17.11 9.49
CA CYS A 307 -52.26 18.46 8.99
C CYS A 307 -52.72 19.41 10.10
N GLU A 308 -53.44 18.91 11.09
CA GLU A 308 -53.77 19.67 12.30
C GLU A 308 -52.53 19.98 13.12
N THR A 309 -51.67 18.98 13.33
CA THR A 309 -50.39 19.14 14.03
C THR A 309 -49.50 20.16 13.33
N ASP A 310 -49.33 20.05 12.01
CA ASP A 310 -48.53 20.99 11.22
C ASP A 310 -49.07 22.43 11.33
N ARG A 311 -50.40 22.62 11.41
CA ARG A 311 -51.03 23.94 11.61
C ARG A 311 -50.74 24.52 13.00
N LEU A 312 -50.62 23.69 14.03
CA LEU A 312 -50.18 24.12 15.36
C LEU A 312 -48.74 24.65 15.33
N TYR A 313 -47.89 24.08 14.48
CA TYR A 313 -46.52 24.53 14.22
C TYR A 313 -46.43 25.59 13.10
N MET A 314 -47.45 26.46 12.98
CA MET A 314 -47.45 27.62 12.08
C MET A 314 -47.41 27.29 10.57
N CYS A 315 -47.61 26.05 10.15
CA CYS A 315 -47.76 25.72 8.73
C CYS A 315 -49.16 26.09 8.21
N LYS A 316 -49.23 27.09 7.33
CA LYS A 316 -50.52 27.57 6.79
C LYS A 316 -51.19 26.62 5.79
N LYS A 317 -50.41 25.79 5.07
CA LYS A 317 -50.93 24.87 4.04
C LYS A 317 -50.12 23.55 4.05
N PRO A 318 -50.44 22.62 4.96
CA PRO A 318 -49.71 21.35 5.07
C PRO A 318 -49.73 20.50 3.78
N ALA A 319 -50.87 20.40 3.09
CA ALA A 319 -50.97 19.66 1.83
C ALA A 319 -50.03 20.18 0.73
N ASP A 320 -49.81 21.50 0.65
CA ASP A 320 -48.84 22.10 -0.28
C ASP A 320 -47.41 21.74 0.11
N CYS A 321 -47.10 21.70 1.41
CA CYS A 321 -45.80 21.28 1.94
C CYS A 321 -45.51 19.82 1.59
N THR A 322 -46.50 18.94 1.65
CA THR A 322 -46.38 17.54 1.23
C THR A 322 -46.07 17.40 -0.26
N LYS A 323 -46.82 18.09 -1.13
CA LYS A 323 -46.54 18.12 -2.59
C LYS A 323 -45.17 18.72 -2.88
N HIS A 324 -44.77 19.74 -2.13
CA HIS A 324 -43.46 20.38 -2.31
C HIS A 324 -42.31 19.49 -1.82
N ALA A 325 -42.50 18.72 -0.74
CA ALA A 325 -41.53 17.75 -0.27
C ALA A 325 -41.24 16.66 -1.32
N GLU A 326 -42.28 16.16 -1.98
CA GLU A 326 -42.14 15.26 -3.14
C GLU A 326 -41.31 15.91 -4.25
N ARG A 327 -41.63 17.17 -4.61
CA ARG A 327 -40.86 17.91 -5.63
C ARG A 327 -39.39 18.07 -5.26
N VAL A 328 -39.07 18.31 -3.99
CA VAL A 328 -37.67 18.39 -3.51
C VAL A 328 -36.98 17.05 -3.71
N LEU A 329 -37.59 15.92 -3.30
CA LEU A 329 -37.03 14.58 -3.52
C LEU A 329 -36.84 14.26 -5.00
N SER A 330 -37.75 14.70 -5.87
CA SER A 330 -37.63 14.54 -7.33
C SER A 330 -36.48 15.34 -7.97
N THR A 331 -35.84 16.26 -7.25
CA THR A 331 -34.62 16.96 -7.71
C THR A 331 -33.34 16.15 -7.50
N LEU A 332 -33.40 15.06 -6.73
CA LEU A 332 -32.27 14.17 -6.48
C LEU A 332 -32.07 13.18 -7.63
N LEU A 333 -30.84 12.73 -7.82
CA LEU A 333 -30.56 11.58 -8.70
C LEU A 333 -31.29 10.34 -8.15
N PRO A 334 -31.76 9.41 -9.01
CA PRO A 334 -32.56 8.26 -8.58
C PRO A 334 -31.93 7.44 -7.44
N LYS A 335 -30.61 7.23 -7.49
CA LYS A 335 -29.89 6.47 -6.46
C LYS A 335 -29.91 7.11 -5.07
N TRP A 336 -30.21 8.40 -4.94
CA TRP A 336 -30.27 9.12 -3.67
C TRP A 336 -31.71 9.38 -3.20
N ASN A 337 -32.72 9.05 -4.01
CA ASN A 337 -34.11 9.26 -3.64
C ASN A 337 -34.61 8.07 -2.81
N PRO A 338 -34.88 8.24 -1.50
CA PRO A 338 -35.31 7.14 -0.63
C PRO A 338 -36.62 6.48 -1.10
N ARG A 339 -37.49 7.20 -1.82
CA ARG A 339 -38.75 6.65 -2.34
C ARG A 339 -38.58 5.58 -3.41
N LEU A 340 -37.42 5.54 -4.08
CA LEU A 340 -37.13 4.59 -5.15
C LEU A 340 -36.41 3.34 -4.63
N LYS A 341 -36.17 3.24 -3.32
CA LYS A 341 -35.45 2.15 -2.69
C LYS A 341 -36.44 1.11 -2.17
N LYS A 342 -36.02 -0.16 -2.24
CA LYS A 342 -36.73 -1.28 -1.62
C LYS A 342 -36.18 -1.50 -0.21
N ASP A 343 -37.01 -2.02 0.70
CA ASP A 343 -36.56 -2.42 2.04
C ASP A 343 -35.51 -3.54 1.94
N THR A 344 -34.42 -3.39 2.67
CA THR A 344 -33.29 -4.31 2.65
C THR A 344 -33.66 -5.59 3.42
N ILE A 345 -34.34 -6.55 2.79
CA ILE A 345 -34.53 -7.88 3.40
C ILE A 345 -33.20 -8.65 3.29
N SER A 346 -32.59 -8.90 4.45
CA SER A 346 -31.44 -9.77 4.62
C SER A 346 -31.84 -11.22 4.34
N GLU A 347 -31.61 -11.72 3.12
CA GLU A 347 -31.70 -13.16 2.85
C GLU A 347 -30.55 -13.89 3.56
N THR A 348 -30.87 -14.52 4.69
CA THR A 348 -30.02 -15.53 5.33
C THR A 348 -30.08 -16.82 4.52
N VAL A 349 -29.03 -17.12 3.76
CA VAL A 349 -28.88 -18.38 3.02
C VAL A 349 -27.94 -19.33 3.77
N THR A 350 -28.37 -20.58 3.90
CA THR A 350 -27.73 -21.72 4.57
C THR A 350 -26.35 -22.12 3.99
N ASN A 351 -25.53 -22.80 4.80
CA ASN A 351 -24.07 -22.59 4.86
C ASN A 351 -23.17 -23.61 4.12
N GLU A 352 -23.68 -24.56 3.34
CA GLU A 352 -22.82 -25.65 2.79
C GLU A 352 -22.61 -25.59 1.26
N GLU A 353 -23.60 -25.17 0.47
CA GLU A 353 -23.46 -25.00 -1.00
C GLU A 353 -22.86 -23.64 -1.44
N THR A 354 -22.59 -22.75 -0.49
CA THR A 354 -22.35 -21.31 -0.74
C THR A 354 -20.87 -20.90 -0.84
N THR A 355 -19.93 -21.82 -0.62
CA THR A 355 -18.50 -21.49 -0.50
C THR A 355 -17.80 -21.18 -1.83
N GLU A 356 -18.37 -21.59 -2.97
CA GLU A 356 -17.83 -21.33 -4.31
C GLU A 356 -18.53 -20.19 -5.05
N ILE A 357 -19.70 -19.74 -4.57
CA ILE A 357 -20.53 -18.76 -5.28
C ILE A 357 -19.96 -17.36 -5.07
N PHE A 358 -19.69 -16.65 -6.17
CA PHE A 358 -19.29 -15.25 -6.11
C PHE A 358 -20.46 -14.37 -5.67
N ARG A 359 -20.23 -13.58 -4.61
CA ARG A 359 -21.15 -12.55 -4.15
C ARG A 359 -20.46 -11.19 -4.24
N ALA A 360 -21.17 -10.23 -4.84
CA ALA A 360 -20.70 -8.84 -4.86
C ALA A 360 -20.59 -8.31 -3.42
N PRO A 361 -19.64 -7.39 -3.16
CA PRO A 361 -19.53 -6.69 -1.87
C PRO A 361 -20.85 -6.08 -1.41
N ALA A 362 -21.12 -6.15 -0.10
CA ALA A 362 -22.29 -5.55 0.51
C ALA A 362 -22.19 -4.02 0.47
N GLU A 363 -23.32 -3.38 0.16
CA GLU A 363 -23.46 -1.92 0.18
C GLU A 363 -23.44 -1.38 1.64
N PRO A 364 -22.97 -0.15 1.86
CA PRO A 364 -22.88 0.41 3.20
C PRO A 364 -24.28 0.71 3.78
N ILE A 365 -24.50 0.28 5.04
CA ILE A 365 -25.75 0.53 5.77
C ILE A 365 -25.67 1.83 6.58
N ASN A 366 -24.47 2.23 7.03
CA ASN A 366 -24.27 3.45 7.80
C ASN A 366 -23.64 4.54 6.92
N LEU A 367 -24.03 5.80 7.12
CA LEU A 367 -23.46 6.95 6.37
C LEU A 367 -21.93 7.06 6.51
N ARG A 368 -21.35 6.75 7.67
CA ARG A 368 -19.90 6.75 7.88
C ARG A 368 -19.14 5.82 6.93
N ASP A 369 -19.78 4.74 6.49
CA ASP A 369 -19.21 3.71 5.62
C ASP A 369 -19.30 4.11 4.14
N SER A 370 -20.07 5.15 3.84
CA SER A 370 -20.22 5.73 2.50
C SER A 370 -19.09 6.70 2.13
N PHE A 371 -18.33 7.20 3.11
CA PHE A 371 -17.19 8.08 2.84
C PHE A 371 -15.99 7.30 2.29
N ARG A 372 -15.45 7.76 1.17
CA ARG A 372 -14.21 7.23 0.59
C ARG A 372 -13.15 8.30 0.43
N VAL A 373 -11.89 7.89 0.48
CA VAL A 373 -10.69 8.71 0.29
C VAL A 373 -9.92 8.24 -0.96
N PHE A 374 -9.13 9.12 -1.56
CA PHE A 374 -8.39 8.90 -2.80
C PHE A 374 -9.28 8.77 -4.04
N THR A 375 -10.43 9.48 -4.05
CA THR A 375 -11.40 9.40 -5.16
C THR A 375 -11.07 10.29 -6.36
N ASN A 376 -10.10 11.22 -6.23
CA ASN A 376 -9.66 12.13 -7.29
C ASN A 376 -8.80 11.45 -8.38
N ALA A 377 -8.60 10.14 -8.32
CA ALA A 377 -7.93 9.39 -9.38
C ALA A 377 -8.90 9.22 -10.57
N GLU A 378 -8.75 10.13 -11.54
CA GLU A 378 -9.44 10.22 -12.85
C GLU A 378 -10.97 10.41 -12.84
N GLU A 379 -11.44 11.19 -13.82
CA GLU A 379 -12.77 11.81 -13.92
C GLU A 379 -13.91 10.81 -14.17
N TYR A 380 -15.14 11.30 -13.95
CA TYR A 380 -16.40 10.58 -13.98
C TYR A 380 -17.23 10.99 -15.21
N THR A 381 -17.79 10.00 -15.91
CA THR A 381 -18.95 10.16 -16.81
C THR A 381 -20.16 9.47 -16.18
N LYS A 382 -21.35 10.03 -16.41
CA LYS A 382 -22.62 9.62 -15.78
C LYS A 382 -22.88 8.10 -15.91
N PRO A 383 -23.51 7.45 -14.92
CA PRO A 383 -23.88 6.04 -14.99
C PRO A 383 -25.22 5.87 -15.71
N PRO A 384 -25.46 4.77 -16.42
CA PRO A 384 -26.81 4.31 -16.71
C PRO A 384 -27.52 3.87 -15.43
N THR A 385 -28.84 3.96 -15.44
CA THR A 385 -29.73 3.49 -14.38
C THR A 385 -29.54 1.99 -14.13
N PRO A 386 -29.37 1.51 -12.89
CA PRO A 386 -29.33 0.09 -12.61
C PRO A 386 -30.66 -0.57 -13.00
N THR A 387 -30.60 -1.60 -13.84
CA THR A 387 -31.71 -2.53 -14.01
C THR A 387 -31.79 -3.45 -12.79
N PRO A 388 -32.98 -3.69 -12.22
CA PRO A 388 -33.16 -4.65 -11.14
C PRO A 388 -32.66 -6.04 -11.52
N ARG A 389 -32.10 -6.76 -10.54
CA ARG A 389 -31.97 -8.21 -10.62
C ARG A 389 -33.37 -8.82 -10.62
N GLU A 390 -33.88 -9.17 -11.78
CA GLU A 390 -34.95 -10.15 -11.88
C GLU A 390 -34.31 -11.53 -11.85
N GLY A 391 -34.74 -12.38 -10.93
CA GLY A 391 -34.35 -13.78 -10.91
C GLY A 391 -34.75 -14.42 -12.23
N THR A 392 -33.77 -14.88 -13.00
CA THR A 392 -34.05 -15.55 -14.27
C THR A 392 -34.52 -16.97 -14.01
N ASN A 393 -35.72 -17.26 -14.52
CA ASN A 393 -36.30 -18.58 -14.64
C ASN A 393 -35.40 -19.55 -15.46
N ALA A 394 -35.21 -20.74 -14.90
CA ALA A 394 -35.20 -22.11 -15.46
C ALA A 394 -34.50 -22.52 -16.78
N ASP A 395 -33.97 -21.63 -17.64
CA ASP A 395 -33.37 -22.03 -18.94
C ASP A 395 -31.96 -21.46 -19.21
N SER A 396 -31.20 -21.12 -18.16
CA SER A 396 -29.82 -20.64 -18.34
C SER A 396 -28.87 -21.80 -18.67
N LYS A 397 -28.27 -21.78 -19.87
CA LYS A 397 -27.15 -22.68 -20.23
C LYS A 397 -26.01 -22.52 -19.21
N LEU A 398 -25.37 -23.62 -18.82
CA LEU A 398 -24.20 -23.63 -17.94
C LEU A 398 -22.92 -23.66 -18.78
N ALA A 399 -22.02 -22.70 -18.56
CA ALA A 399 -20.68 -22.68 -19.11
C ALA A 399 -19.65 -23.23 -18.09
N GLU A 400 -19.06 -24.38 -18.39
CA GLU A 400 -17.93 -24.93 -17.63
C GLU A 400 -16.59 -24.48 -18.25
N ILE A 401 -15.81 -23.74 -17.46
CA ILE A 401 -14.57 -23.09 -17.92
C ILE A 401 -13.41 -23.54 -17.05
N TYR A 402 -12.31 -23.95 -17.69
CA TYR A 402 -11.06 -24.30 -17.04
C TYR A 402 -9.98 -23.27 -17.38
N ILE A 403 -9.31 -22.72 -16.37
CA ILE A 403 -8.23 -21.76 -16.57
C ILE A 403 -6.95 -22.15 -15.82
N SER A 404 -5.81 -21.86 -16.44
CA SER A 404 -4.49 -22.10 -15.85
C SER A 404 -3.51 -20.99 -16.19
N GLY A 405 -2.62 -20.69 -15.25
CA GLY A 405 -1.49 -19.79 -15.47
C GLY A 405 -0.18 -20.55 -15.36
N ALA A 406 0.71 -20.34 -16.33
CA ALA A 406 2.06 -20.91 -16.35
C ALA A 406 3.09 -19.80 -16.58
N SER A 407 4.31 -20.02 -16.12
CA SER A 407 5.43 -19.17 -16.48
C SER A 407 6.68 -20.00 -16.62
N ARG A 408 7.54 -19.56 -17.53
CA ARG A 408 8.86 -20.14 -17.77
C ARG A 408 9.90 -19.04 -17.91
N GLU A 409 11.15 -19.45 -17.89
CA GLU A 409 12.28 -18.59 -18.23
C GLU A 409 12.46 -18.60 -19.74
N ASP A 410 12.70 -17.44 -20.35
CA ASP A 410 13.02 -17.32 -21.77
C ASP A 410 14.54 -17.40 -22.03
N ASN A 411 14.94 -17.47 -23.29
CA ASN A 411 16.36 -17.53 -23.69
C ASN A 411 17.15 -16.29 -23.27
N SER A 412 16.45 -15.18 -23.01
CA SER A 412 17.04 -13.96 -22.50
C SER A 412 17.14 -13.94 -20.97
N GLY A 413 16.60 -14.96 -20.27
CA GLY A 413 16.47 -15.14 -18.83
C GLY A 413 15.30 -14.37 -18.19
N GLY A 414 14.51 -13.66 -18.99
CA GLY A 414 13.27 -13.03 -18.53
C GLY A 414 12.23 -14.08 -18.19
N ARG A 415 11.34 -13.80 -17.24
CA ARG A 415 10.15 -14.64 -17.04
C ARG A 415 9.13 -14.30 -18.12
N ILE A 416 8.61 -15.30 -18.80
CA ILE A 416 7.45 -15.19 -19.67
C ILE A 416 6.32 -15.96 -19.02
N ALA A 417 5.18 -15.30 -18.84
CA ALA A 417 3.96 -15.91 -18.36
C ALA A 417 2.94 -16.06 -19.49
N GLY A 418 2.19 -17.14 -19.42
CA GLY A 418 1.16 -17.52 -20.38
C GLY A 418 -0.03 -18.10 -19.63
N GLY A 419 -1.22 -17.78 -20.10
CA GLY A 419 -2.47 -18.27 -19.55
C GLY A 419 -3.21 -19.12 -20.56
N GLY A 420 -3.89 -20.16 -20.10
CA GLY A 420 -4.64 -21.09 -20.94
C GLY A 420 -6.09 -21.14 -20.50
N LEU A 421 -6.98 -20.94 -21.45
CA LEU A 421 -8.44 -20.94 -21.32
C LEU A 421 -9.00 -22.12 -22.10
N GLN A 422 -9.84 -22.91 -21.43
CA GLN A 422 -10.53 -24.03 -22.06
C GLN A 422 -12.03 -24.04 -21.70
N PHE A 423 -12.89 -24.17 -22.70
CA PHE A 423 -14.34 -24.36 -22.52
C PHE A 423 -14.71 -25.83 -22.70
N LYS A 424 -15.55 -26.35 -21.81
CA LYS A 424 -16.06 -27.72 -21.95
C LYS A 424 -17.01 -27.81 -23.16
N GLY A 425 -16.66 -28.67 -24.11
CA GLY A 425 -17.50 -28.92 -25.29
C GLY A 425 -17.50 -27.82 -26.35
N GLN A 426 -16.63 -26.81 -26.24
CA GLN A 426 -16.51 -25.68 -27.18
C GLN A 426 -15.04 -25.36 -27.47
N GLN A 427 -14.36 -26.26 -28.18
CA GLN A 427 -12.92 -26.15 -28.46
C GLN A 427 -12.55 -24.91 -29.31
N ASP A 428 -13.48 -24.41 -30.11
CA ASP A 428 -13.36 -23.18 -30.90
C ASP A 428 -13.18 -21.92 -30.03
N GLN A 429 -13.59 -21.98 -28.76
CA GLN A 429 -13.45 -20.88 -27.81
C GLN A 429 -12.19 -20.95 -26.93
N ASP A 430 -11.43 -22.05 -26.99
CA ASP A 430 -10.18 -22.22 -26.26
C ASP A 430 -9.15 -21.15 -26.66
N ALA A 431 -8.30 -20.74 -25.73
CA ALA A 431 -7.28 -19.73 -26.01
C ALA A 431 -6.01 -19.90 -25.18
N ALA A 432 -4.87 -19.84 -25.86
CA ALA A 432 -3.55 -19.62 -25.26
C ALA A 432 -3.27 -18.11 -25.28
N ILE A 433 -2.95 -17.48 -24.14
CA ILE A 433 -2.79 -16.03 -23.98
C ILE A 433 -1.39 -15.73 -23.41
N LYS A 434 -0.49 -15.18 -24.22
CA LYS A 434 0.83 -14.70 -23.79
C LYS A 434 0.72 -13.31 -23.17
N LEU A 435 1.25 -13.12 -21.97
CA LEU A 435 1.12 -11.86 -21.26
C LEU A 435 2.01 -10.75 -21.88
N PRO A 436 1.53 -9.49 -21.93
CA PRO A 436 2.36 -8.33 -22.26
C PRO A 436 3.54 -8.15 -21.28
N VAL A 437 4.71 -7.73 -21.77
CA VAL A 437 5.91 -7.56 -20.93
C VAL A 437 5.72 -6.53 -19.81
N GLN A 438 4.76 -5.60 -19.98
CA GLN A 438 4.45 -4.54 -19.01
C GLN A 438 3.68 -5.05 -17.79
N VAL A 439 3.06 -6.23 -17.85
CA VAL A 439 2.36 -6.83 -16.70
C VAL A 439 3.27 -7.81 -15.95
N PRO A 440 3.03 -8.06 -14.65
CA PRO A 440 3.80 -9.03 -13.88
C PRO A 440 3.83 -10.41 -14.56
N GLN A 441 5.02 -10.96 -14.79
CA GLN A 441 5.23 -12.25 -15.47
C GLN A 441 5.17 -13.42 -14.47
N THR A 442 4.00 -13.63 -13.87
CA THR A 442 3.75 -14.66 -12.85
C THR A 442 2.56 -15.55 -13.21
N ASN A 443 2.52 -16.75 -12.61
CA ASN A 443 1.38 -17.67 -12.80
C ASN A 443 0.05 -17.04 -12.36
N ASP A 444 0.05 -16.31 -11.25
CA ASP A 444 -1.16 -15.64 -10.75
C ASP A 444 -1.63 -14.54 -11.70
N ALA A 445 -0.71 -13.71 -12.20
CA ALA A 445 -1.07 -12.67 -13.17
C ALA A 445 -1.62 -13.26 -14.46
N ALA A 446 -1.04 -14.38 -14.93
CA ALA A 446 -1.56 -15.11 -16.09
C ALA A 446 -2.98 -15.64 -15.85
N ALA A 447 -3.20 -16.30 -14.71
CA ALA A 447 -4.52 -16.80 -14.36
C ALA A 447 -5.57 -15.68 -14.27
N ILE A 448 -5.23 -14.51 -13.69
CA ILE A 448 -6.15 -13.35 -13.59
C ILE A 448 -6.55 -12.82 -14.97
N ILE A 449 -5.57 -12.62 -15.87
CA ILE A 449 -5.84 -12.13 -17.23
C ILE A 449 -6.67 -13.14 -18.02
N THR A 450 -6.37 -14.44 -17.88
CA THR A 450 -7.15 -15.51 -18.52
C THR A 450 -8.58 -15.55 -18.00
N ALA A 451 -8.79 -15.42 -16.68
CA ALA A 451 -10.14 -15.32 -16.10
C ALA A 451 -10.91 -14.12 -16.66
N THR A 452 -10.24 -12.97 -16.80
CA THR A 452 -10.83 -11.74 -17.37
C THR A 452 -11.28 -11.97 -18.81
N ASN A 453 -10.42 -12.57 -19.64
CA ASN A 453 -10.76 -12.90 -21.02
C ASN A 453 -11.86 -13.96 -21.14
N ALA A 454 -11.92 -14.92 -20.21
CA ALA A 454 -12.98 -15.92 -20.17
C ALA A 454 -14.35 -15.26 -19.97
N LEU A 455 -14.48 -14.40 -18.96
CA LEU A 455 -15.74 -13.71 -18.67
C LEU A 455 -16.20 -12.82 -19.84
N ARG A 456 -15.27 -12.18 -20.55
CA ARG A 456 -15.63 -11.37 -21.74
C ARG A 456 -16.17 -12.18 -22.91
N LYS A 457 -15.84 -13.47 -23.02
CA LYS A 457 -16.39 -14.35 -24.06
C LYS A 457 -17.77 -14.88 -23.70
N CYS A 458 -18.16 -14.84 -22.43
CA CYS A 458 -19.44 -15.36 -21.96
C CYS A 458 -20.56 -14.32 -22.12
N ASN A 459 -21.77 -14.81 -22.41
CA ASN A 459 -22.98 -13.98 -22.35
C ASN A 459 -23.29 -13.67 -20.85
N PRO A 460 -23.57 -12.40 -20.48
CA PRO A 460 -23.88 -11.99 -19.10
C PRO A 460 -25.00 -12.77 -18.39
N ASP A 461 -25.91 -13.38 -19.15
CA ASP A 461 -27.08 -14.11 -18.63
C ASP A 461 -26.83 -15.64 -18.48
N THR A 462 -25.62 -16.12 -18.77
CA THR A 462 -25.25 -17.55 -18.68
C THR A 462 -24.63 -17.90 -17.32
N GLU A 463 -25.01 -19.03 -16.70
CA GLU A 463 -24.33 -19.48 -15.48
C GLU A 463 -22.89 -19.91 -15.80
N ILE A 464 -21.93 -19.55 -14.94
CA ILE A 464 -20.52 -19.86 -15.14
C ILE A 464 -19.99 -20.68 -13.97
N THR A 465 -19.32 -21.79 -14.27
CA THR A 465 -18.43 -22.47 -13.33
C THR A 465 -16.99 -22.34 -13.83
N LEU A 466 -16.22 -21.47 -13.18
CA LEU A 466 -14.81 -21.22 -13.50
C LEU A 466 -13.91 -21.99 -12.53
N THR A 467 -13.16 -22.95 -13.07
CA THR A 467 -12.32 -23.87 -12.32
C THR A 467 -10.84 -23.53 -12.52
N SER A 468 -10.08 -23.39 -11.43
CA SER A 468 -8.64 -23.08 -11.49
C SER A 468 -7.84 -23.66 -10.33
N ARG A 469 -6.53 -23.82 -10.55
CA ARG A 469 -5.53 -24.12 -9.50
C ARG A 469 -5.04 -22.86 -8.77
N ALA A 470 -5.29 -21.67 -9.34
CA ALA A 470 -4.76 -20.42 -8.82
C ALA A 470 -5.68 -19.85 -7.73
N LYS A 471 -5.20 -19.87 -6.48
CA LYS A 471 -5.92 -19.28 -5.32
C LYS A 471 -6.27 -17.81 -5.53
N ALA A 472 -5.46 -17.08 -6.32
CA ALA A 472 -5.64 -15.65 -6.61
C ALA A 472 -6.96 -15.33 -7.32
N VAL A 473 -7.51 -16.24 -8.14
CA VAL A 473 -8.75 -16.04 -8.92
C VAL A 473 -9.96 -16.80 -8.35
N THR A 474 -9.76 -17.63 -7.33
CA THR A 474 -10.83 -18.42 -6.68
C THR A 474 -10.96 -18.01 -5.21
N LYS A 475 -10.36 -18.80 -4.31
CA LYS A 475 -10.46 -18.65 -2.84
C LYS A 475 -10.14 -17.25 -2.35
N ASN A 476 -9.16 -16.57 -2.95
CA ASN A 476 -8.77 -15.23 -2.51
C ASN A 476 -9.83 -14.18 -2.87
N ILE A 477 -10.47 -14.27 -4.04
CA ILE A 477 -11.57 -13.37 -4.41
C ILE A 477 -12.74 -13.61 -3.47
N LEU A 478 -13.22 -14.86 -3.37
CA LEU A 478 -14.37 -15.21 -2.54
C LEU A 478 -14.21 -14.79 -1.08
N LYS A 479 -13.01 -14.95 -0.50
CA LYS A 479 -12.74 -14.60 0.90
C LYS A 479 -12.54 -13.10 1.13
N ASN A 480 -11.92 -12.38 0.20
CA ASN A 480 -11.35 -11.06 0.49
C ASN A 480 -11.95 -9.90 -0.31
N ILE A 481 -12.91 -10.16 -1.21
CA ILE A 481 -13.43 -9.14 -2.13
C ILE A 481 -13.97 -7.89 -1.42
N GLN A 482 -14.72 -8.09 -0.33
CA GLN A 482 -15.22 -7.00 0.51
C GLN A 482 -14.05 -6.13 1.01
N MET A 483 -13.07 -6.76 1.67
CA MET A 483 -11.91 -6.07 2.22
C MET A 483 -11.10 -5.36 1.12
N TRP A 484 -10.96 -5.96 -0.06
CA TRP A 484 -10.18 -5.38 -1.16
C TRP A 484 -10.80 -4.09 -1.67
N GLU A 485 -12.12 -4.09 -1.87
CA GLU A 485 -12.84 -2.91 -2.31
C GLU A 485 -12.88 -1.83 -1.23
N GLN A 486 -13.07 -2.22 0.03
CA GLN A 486 -13.00 -1.31 1.17
C GLN A 486 -11.63 -0.63 1.29
N ARG A 487 -10.54 -1.34 0.96
CA ARG A 487 -9.18 -0.76 0.94
C ARG A 487 -8.86 0.02 -0.33
N GLY A 488 -9.79 0.11 -1.29
CA GLY A 488 -9.52 0.72 -2.60
C GLY A 488 -8.32 0.09 -3.30
N TYR A 489 -8.10 -1.21 -3.07
CA TYR A 489 -6.95 -1.98 -3.56
C TYR A 489 -5.54 -1.50 -3.15
N ILE A 490 -5.44 -0.65 -2.13
CA ILE A 490 -4.15 -0.16 -1.63
C ILE A 490 -3.34 -1.31 -1.01
N GLY A 491 -2.11 -1.49 -1.49
CA GLY A 491 -1.18 -2.50 -0.99
C GLY A 491 -1.53 -3.94 -1.38
N ILE A 492 -2.46 -4.14 -2.34
CA ILE A 492 -2.88 -5.45 -2.81
C ILE A 492 -2.03 -5.88 -4.01
N PRO A 493 -1.38 -7.06 -3.98
CA PRO A 493 -0.65 -7.59 -5.14
C PRO A 493 -1.58 -7.76 -6.34
N ASN A 494 -1.09 -7.43 -7.54
CA ASN A 494 -1.85 -7.52 -8.80
C ASN A 494 -3.17 -6.72 -8.80
N ALA A 495 -3.31 -5.68 -7.96
CA ALA A 495 -4.50 -4.83 -7.88
C ALA A 495 -5.01 -4.35 -9.25
N SER A 496 -4.11 -3.91 -10.13
CA SER A 496 -4.45 -3.42 -11.48
C SER A 496 -5.00 -4.50 -12.41
N LEU A 497 -4.71 -5.79 -12.14
CA LEU A 497 -5.25 -6.92 -12.90
C LEU A 497 -6.54 -7.46 -12.26
N LEU A 498 -6.61 -7.44 -10.93
CA LEU A 498 -7.78 -7.90 -10.17
C LEU A 498 -8.98 -6.97 -10.36
N LEU A 499 -8.76 -5.66 -10.45
CA LEU A 499 -9.84 -4.68 -10.58
C LEU A 499 -10.71 -4.94 -11.83
N PRO A 500 -10.14 -5.10 -13.05
CA PRO A 500 -10.93 -5.49 -14.23
C PRO A 500 -11.71 -6.80 -14.05
N LEU A 501 -11.05 -7.86 -13.55
CA LEU A 501 -11.70 -9.15 -13.31
C LEU A 501 -12.90 -9.03 -12.38
N VAL A 502 -12.71 -8.36 -11.23
CA VAL A 502 -13.78 -8.15 -10.24
C VAL A 502 -14.92 -7.31 -10.82
N THR A 503 -14.60 -6.34 -11.67
CA THR A 503 -15.61 -5.48 -12.30
C THR A 503 -16.52 -6.31 -13.20
N LEU A 504 -15.94 -7.17 -14.04
CA LEU A 504 -16.71 -8.10 -14.89
C LEU A 504 -17.52 -9.11 -14.06
N LEU A 505 -16.95 -9.64 -12.97
CA LEU A 505 -17.69 -10.55 -12.06
C LEU A 505 -18.94 -9.88 -11.45
N LYS A 506 -18.89 -8.56 -11.21
CA LYS A 506 -20.04 -7.81 -10.67
C LYS A 506 -21.07 -7.44 -11.74
N GLU A 507 -20.59 -7.18 -12.96
CA GLU A 507 -21.41 -6.84 -14.12
C GLU A 507 -22.22 -8.05 -14.61
N HIS A 508 -21.67 -9.25 -14.47
CA HIS A 508 -22.33 -10.51 -14.84
C HIS A 508 -23.64 -10.71 -14.05
N LYS A 509 -24.72 -11.07 -14.74
CA LYS A 509 -26.07 -11.10 -14.17
C LYS A 509 -26.41 -12.46 -13.55
N ALA A 510 -25.96 -13.55 -14.19
CA ALA A 510 -26.22 -14.92 -13.75
C ALA A 510 -25.23 -15.39 -12.65
N THR A 511 -25.47 -16.57 -12.09
CA THR A 511 -24.64 -17.16 -11.04
C THR A 511 -23.23 -17.49 -11.54
N ILE A 512 -22.20 -17.07 -10.77
CA ILE A 512 -20.80 -17.44 -11.02
C ILE A 512 -20.28 -18.28 -9.85
N ARG A 513 -19.78 -19.48 -10.16
CA ARG A 513 -19.07 -20.37 -9.23
C ARG A 513 -17.57 -20.34 -9.52
N LEU A 514 -16.74 -20.06 -8.51
CA LEU A 514 -15.28 -20.04 -8.61
C LEU A 514 -14.70 -21.23 -7.83
N ARG A 515 -14.30 -22.29 -8.54
CA ARG A 515 -13.85 -23.55 -7.96
C ARG A 515 -12.32 -23.64 -7.90
N LEU A 516 -11.78 -23.80 -6.69
CA LEU A 516 -10.37 -24.10 -6.49
C LEU A 516 -10.14 -25.62 -6.54
N VAL A 517 -9.17 -26.06 -7.35
CA VAL A 517 -8.81 -27.47 -7.46
C VAL A 517 -7.33 -27.65 -7.07
N GLU A 518 -7.09 -28.32 -5.95
CA GLU A 518 -5.77 -28.67 -5.44
C GLU A 518 -5.36 -30.09 -5.89
N LYS A 519 -4.10 -30.49 -5.66
CA LYS A 519 -3.50 -31.71 -6.25
C LYS A 519 -4.26 -33.01 -5.93
N ASP A 520 -4.89 -33.03 -4.76
CA ASP A 520 -5.67 -34.11 -4.17
C ASP A 520 -7.13 -34.14 -4.62
N HIS A 521 -7.61 -33.11 -5.32
CA HIS A 521 -8.99 -33.04 -5.79
C HIS A 521 -9.21 -33.93 -7.04
N PRO A 522 -10.33 -34.70 -7.13
CA PRO A 522 -10.60 -35.61 -8.26
C PRO A 522 -10.52 -34.94 -9.64
N ASP A 523 -10.96 -33.68 -9.71
CA ASP A 523 -10.95 -32.89 -10.95
C ASP A 523 -9.59 -32.24 -11.29
N TYR A 524 -8.51 -32.51 -10.56
CA TYR A 524 -7.20 -31.90 -10.80
C TYR A 524 -6.67 -32.12 -12.22
N ASN A 525 -6.94 -33.31 -12.77
CA ASN A 525 -6.54 -33.70 -14.12
C ASN A 525 -7.41 -33.05 -15.20
N LYS A 526 -8.64 -32.63 -14.89
CA LYS A 526 -9.54 -31.95 -15.85
C LYS A 526 -8.99 -30.59 -16.30
N ILE A 527 -8.13 -29.96 -15.50
CA ILE A 527 -7.44 -28.69 -15.83
C ILE A 527 -6.22 -28.92 -16.75
N GLY A 528 -5.89 -30.16 -17.07
CA GLY A 528 -4.71 -30.52 -17.88
C GLY A 528 -4.66 -29.80 -19.24
N GLY A 529 -5.81 -29.71 -19.94
CA GLY A 529 -5.91 -29.02 -21.23
C GLY A 529 -5.59 -27.53 -21.12
N ALA A 530 -6.26 -26.82 -20.19
CA ALA A 530 -5.95 -25.41 -19.90
C ALA A 530 -4.48 -25.19 -19.49
N HIS A 531 -3.87 -26.11 -18.75
CA HIS A 531 -2.45 -26.01 -18.39
C HIS A 531 -1.52 -26.17 -19.60
N LYS A 532 -1.84 -27.09 -20.51
CA LYS A 532 -1.11 -27.26 -21.77
C LYS A 532 -1.17 -25.99 -22.62
N LEU A 533 -2.36 -25.41 -22.79
CA LEU A 533 -2.54 -24.13 -23.49
C LEU A 533 -1.75 -22.98 -22.84
N ALA A 534 -1.66 -22.95 -21.51
CA ALA A 534 -0.87 -21.96 -20.79
C ALA A 534 0.64 -22.09 -21.09
N LEU A 535 1.16 -23.31 -21.19
CA LEU A 535 2.54 -23.56 -21.59
C LEU A 535 2.79 -23.20 -23.06
N GLU A 536 1.86 -23.55 -23.95
CA GLU A 536 1.89 -23.16 -25.37
C GLU A 536 1.91 -21.63 -25.53
N ALA A 537 1.13 -20.90 -24.74
CA ALA A 537 1.14 -19.43 -24.73
C ALA A 537 2.55 -18.86 -24.45
N THR A 538 3.32 -19.48 -23.56
CA THR A 538 4.70 -19.03 -23.28
C THR A 538 5.65 -19.21 -24.47
N ASN A 539 5.29 -20.01 -25.47
CA ASN A 539 6.05 -20.24 -26.70
C ASN A 539 5.71 -19.26 -27.83
N LYS A 540 4.64 -18.47 -27.74
CA LYS A 540 4.31 -17.48 -28.77
C LYS A 540 5.44 -16.46 -28.92
N GLN A 541 5.69 -15.98 -30.13
CA GLN A 541 6.68 -14.92 -30.36
C GLN A 541 6.19 -13.57 -29.82
N MET A 542 5.00 -13.13 -30.25
CA MET A 542 4.38 -11.87 -29.82
C MET A 542 3.48 -12.06 -28.59
N SER A 543 3.45 -11.06 -27.71
CA SER A 543 2.48 -11.02 -26.59
C SER A 543 1.09 -10.70 -27.12
N ASP A 544 0.06 -11.33 -26.55
CA ASP A 544 -1.33 -11.03 -26.85
C ASP A 544 -1.74 -9.69 -26.20
N ARG A 545 -2.76 -9.03 -26.77
CA ARG A 545 -3.34 -7.84 -26.14
C ARG A 545 -4.13 -8.26 -24.90
N ALA A 546 -3.70 -7.80 -23.73
CA ALA A 546 -4.51 -7.88 -22.51
C ALA A 546 -5.42 -6.65 -22.47
N ASP A 547 -6.63 -6.77 -23.00
CA ASP A 547 -7.64 -5.74 -22.77
C ASP A 547 -7.97 -5.74 -21.27
N LEU A 548 -7.77 -4.62 -20.59
CA LEU A 548 -8.10 -4.43 -19.18
C LEU A 548 -9.15 -3.32 -19.00
N SER A 549 -9.75 -2.88 -20.10
CA SER A 549 -10.85 -1.91 -20.08
C SER A 549 -12.08 -2.54 -19.44
N THR A 550 -12.76 -1.76 -18.61
CA THR A 550 -14.01 -2.17 -17.96
C THR A 550 -14.89 -0.94 -17.81
N ASP A 551 -16.20 -1.17 -17.71
CA ASP A 551 -17.12 -0.09 -17.45
C ASP A 551 -16.85 0.51 -16.07
N LYS A 552 -16.57 1.82 -16.07
CA LYS A 552 -16.29 2.61 -14.86
C LYS A 552 -17.49 2.64 -13.92
N VAL A 553 -18.71 2.34 -14.39
CA VAL A 553 -19.94 2.31 -13.58
C VAL A 553 -19.85 1.31 -12.42
N TRP A 554 -19.17 0.18 -12.64
CA TRP A 554 -19.03 -0.88 -11.65
C TRP A 554 -17.81 -0.71 -10.73
N GLN A 555 -17.01 0.34 -10.97
CA GLN A 555 -15.83 0.65 -10.18
C GLN A 555 -16.13 1.74 -9.13
N ILE A 556 -16.17 1.33 -7.87
CA ILE A 556 -16.26 2.29 -6.76
C ILE A 556 -14.88 2.90 -6.52
N LYS A 557 -14.80 4.23 -6.60
CA LYS A 557 -13.53 4.97 -6.49
C LYS A 557 -13.07 5.09 -5.04
N GLY A 558 -11.75 5.03 -4.85
CA GLY A 558 -11.11 5.26 -3.56
C GLY A 558 -11.35 4.15 -2.53
N ALA A 559 -10.82 4.36 -1.33
CA ALA A 559 -10.89 3.44 -0.18
C ALA A 559 -11.91 3.93 0.85
N GLN A 560 -12.70 3.02 1.43
CA GLN A 560 -13.66 3.29 2.50
C GLN A 560 -12.97 3.82 3.76
N LEU A 561 -13.24 5.08 4.08
CA LEU A 561 -12.57 5.85 5.12
C LEU A 561 -12.69 5.20 6.51
N SER A 562 -13.85 4.63 6.84
CA SER A 562 -14.10 3.99 8.14
C SER A 562 -13.24 2.73 8.37
N THR A 563 -12.81 2.04 7.32
CA THR A 563 -11.95 0.84 7.41
C THR A 563 -10.46 1.13 7.38
N MET A 564 -10.08 2.36 7.02
CA MET A 564 -8.69 2.74 6.85
C MET A 564 -7.93 2.76 8.17
N THR A 565 -6.71 2.22 8.14
CA THR A 565 -5.73 2.36 9.21
C THR A 565 -4.70 3.41 8.81
N GLN A 566 -3.94 3.95 9.78
CA GLN A 566 -2.89 4.92 9.47
C GLN A 566 -1.85 4.35 8.49
N LYS A 567 -1.51 3.06 8.62
CA LYS A 567 -0.60 2.36 7.70
C LYS A 567 -1.13 2.38 6.27
N LEU A 568 -2.41 2.06 6.07
CA LEU A 568 -3.05 2.09 4.76
C LEU A 568 -3.16 3.52 4.22
N MET A 569 -3.48 4.51 5.07
CA MET A 569 -3.49 5.92 4.70
C MET A 569 -2.12 6.37 4.21
N TYR A 570 -1.07 6.04 4.95
CA TYR A 570 0.31 6.36 4.58
C TYR A 570 0.69 5.73 3.24
N LEU A 571 0.35 4.45 3.02
CA LEU A 571 0.59 3.78 1.74
C LEU A 571 -0.18 4.44 0.58
N GLY A 572 -1.44 4.82 0.78
CA GLY A 572 -2.28 5.49 -0.22
C GLY A 572 -1.81 6.91 -0.53
N VAL A 573 -1.45 7.71 0.47
CA VAL A 573 -0.82 9.02 0.28
C VAL A 573 0.45 8.87 -0.55
N ARG A 574 1.26 7.89 -0.18
CA ARG A 574 2.55 7.64 -0.81
C ARG A 574 2.43 7.16 -2.26
N SER A 575 1.44 6.32 -2.59
CA SER A 575 1.21 5.90 -3.98
C SER A 575 0.78 7.06 -4.88
N LEU A 576 0.19 8.13 -4.33
CA LEU A 576 -0.20 9.34 -5.06
C LEU A 576 0.92 10.39 -5.12
N THR A 577 1.85 10.41 -4.18
CA THR A 577 2.99 11.35 -4.19
C THR A 577 4.17 10.86 -5.04
N PHE A 578 4.38 9.54 -5.12
CA PHE A 578 5.54 8.94 -5.81
C PHE A 578 5.47 8.71 -7.34
N PRO A 579 4.39 9.07 -8.08
CA PRO A 579 4.44 9.17 -9.55
C PRO A 579 4.52 10.61 -10.05
N LYS A 580 4.64 11.65 -9.20
CA LYS A 580 4.83 13.03 -9.69
C LYS A 580 6.20 13.16 -10.39
N LYS A 581 6.22 12.90 -11.70
CA LYS A 581 7.22 13.41 -12.65
C LYS A 581 7.49 14.87 -12.27
N ARG A 582 8.76 15.26 -12.14
CA ARG A 582 9.09 16.65 -11.79
C ARG A 582 8.56 17.56 -12.91
N LYS A 583 8.25 18.82 -12.62
CA LYS A 583 7.91 19.81 -13.68
C LYS A 583 8.99 19.90 -14.78
N SER A 584 10.24 19.51 -14.47
CA SER A 584 11.33 19.38 -15.45
C SER A 584 11.16 18.25 -16.46
N ASP A 585 10.27 17.29 -16.22
CA ASP A 585 10.02 16.15 -17.12
C ASP A 585 8.90 16.46 -18.14
N ARG A 586 8.41 17.71 -18.23
CA ARG A 586 7.40 18.15 -19.21
C ARG A 586 7.97 18.54 -20.57
N TYR A 587 9.29 18.74 -20.68
CA TYR A 587 9.95 18.97 -21.95
C TYR A 587 10.55 17.64 -22.43
N GLU A 588 9.69 16.78 -22.97
CA GLU A 588 10.07 15.53 -23.63
C GLU A 588 10.66 15.84 -25.01
N THR A 589 11.93 16.26 -25.05
CA THR A 589 12.80 16.19 -26.25
C THR A 589 14.17 15.61 -25.96
N HIS A 590 14.47 15.20 -24.74
CA HIS A 590 15.71 14.49 -24.41
C HIS A 590 15.41 13.15 -23.74
N GLN A 591 16.06 12.09 -24.23
CA GLN A 591 16.02 10.77 -23.61
C GLN A 591 16.28 10.90 -22.10
N PRO A 592 15.51 10.21 -21.23
CA PRO A 592 15.66 10.36 -19.79
C PRO A 592 17.11 10.04 -19.39
N ILE A 593 17.81 11.01 -18.79
CA ILE A 593 19.16 10.80 -18.25
C ILE A 593 19.08 9.65 -17.25
N GLN A 594 19.57 8.48 -17.66
CA GLN A 594 19.54 7.28 -16.83
C GLN A 594 20.39 7.53 -15.58
N LYS A 595 19.76 7.46 -14.40
CA LYS A 595 20.45 7.67 -13.12
C LYS A 595 21.55 6.63 -12.95
N THR A 596 22.70 7.00 -12.39
CA THR A 596 23.89 6.13 -12.38
C THR A 596 23.67 4.76 -11.76
N TYR A 597 22.81 4.64 -10.73
CA TYR A 597 22.48 3.34 -10.14
C TYR A 597 21.71 2.42 -11.11
N GLN A 598 20.93 2.97 -12.05
CA GLN A 598 20.24 2.19 -13.08
C GLN A 598 21.22 1.62 -14.10
N LYS A 599 22.30 2.37 -14.42
CA LYS A 599 23.41 1.85 -15.25
C LYS A 599 24.13 0.71 -14.54
N ASN A 600 24.39 0.83 -13.23
CA ASN A 600 24.99 -0.23 -12.43
C ASN A 600 24.11 -1.48 -12.38
N LEU A 601 22.78 -1.33 -12.22
CA LEU A 601 21.85 -2.46 -12.28
C LEU A 601 21.86 -3.13 -13.66
N ALA A 602 21.89 -2.36 -14.75
CA ALA A 602 22.00 -2.92 -16.09
C ALA A 602 23.29 -3.72 -16.30
N GLN A 603 24.43 -3.22 -15.80
CA GLN A 603 25.71 -3.94 -15.85
C GLN A 603 25.66 -5.24 -15.04
N ILE A 604 25.13 -5.21 -13.82
CA ILE A 604 24.98 -6.42 -12.98
C ILE A 604 24.15 -7.47 -13.72
N ARG A 605 23.05 -7.07 -14.37
CA ARG A 605 22.20 -8.00 -15.13
C ARG A 605 22.95 -8.61 -16.31
N ALA A 606 23.69 -7.80 -17.07
CA ALA A 606 24.48 -8.27 -18.20
C ALA A 606 25.53 -9.29 -17.76
N ASP A 607 26.30 -8.97 -16.71
CA ASP A 607 27.42 -9.78 -16.25
C ASP A 607 26.95 -11.09 -15.57
N VAL A 608 25.88 -11.04 -14.78
CA VAL A 608 25.30 -12.26 -14.19
C VAL A 608 24.75 -13.16 -15.29
N LYS A 609 24.08 -12.58 -16.30
CA LYS A 609 23.58 -13.34 -17.44
C LYS A 609 24.70 -14.00 -18.22
N SER A 610 25.79 -13.29 -18.50
CA SER A 610 26.90 -13.85 -19.28
C SER A 610 27.55 -15.04 -18.58
N TRP A 611 27.64 -15.03 -17.25
CA TRP A 611 28.25 -16.14 -16.51
C TRP A 611 27.29 -17.29 -16.20
N THR A 612 26.11 -16.99 -15.66
CA THR A 612 25.19 -18.03 -15.17
C THR A 612 24.08 -18.40 -16.15
N ASN A 613 24.07 -17.79 -17.34
CA ASN A 613 23.01 -17.88 -18.34
C ASN A 613 21.60 -17.62 -17.78
N ARG A 614 21.50 -16.77 -16.76
CA ARG A 614 20.27 -16.46 -16.01
C ARG A 614 20.08 -14.96 -15.97
N VAL A 615 18.87 -14.48 -16.21
CA VAL A 615 18.55 -13.07 -15.93
C VAL A 615 17.92 -12.90 -14.57
N VAL A 616 18.29 -11.78 -13.98
CA VAL A 616 17.92 -11.36 -12.65
C VAL A 616 17.18 -10.04 -12.76
N ASP A 617 16.05 -9.94 -12.07
CA ASP A 617 15.29 -8.71 -12.00
C ASP A 617 15.97 -7.70 -11.06
N ASN A 618 15.76 -6.40 -11.30
CA ASN A 618 16.26 -5.35 -10.41
C ASN A 618 15.84 -5.56 -8.96
N LYS A 619 14.61 -6.06 -8.75
CA LYS A 619 14.08 -6.40 -7.43
C LYS A 619 14.93 -7.47 -6.74
N ASP A 620 15.27 -8.52 -7.46
CA ASP A 620 16.07 -9.63 -6.95
C ASP A 620 17.52 -9.21 -6.69
N ILE A 621 18.09 -8.35 -7.54
CA ILE A 621 19.41 -7.76 -7.29
C ILE A 621 19.39 -6.98 -5.97
N TRP A 622 18.42 -6.10 -5.76
CA TRP A 622 18.33 -5.34 -4.51
C TRP A 622 18.15 -6.23 -3.29
N ILE A 623 17.27 -7.23 -3.34
CA ILE A 623 17.04 -8.13 -2.21
C ILE A 623 18.28 -9.01 -1.97
N ASN A 624 18.71 -9.76 -2.99
CA ASN A 624 19.71 -10.80 -2.83
C ASN A 624 21.12 -10.22 -2.66
N CYS A 625 21.43 -9.08 -3.29
CA CYS A 625 22.79 -8.52 -3.22
C CYS A 625 22.97 -7.56 -2.05
N THR A 626 21.91 -6.90 -1.57
CA THR A 626 22.00 -5.87 -0.51
C THR A 626 21.31 -6.22 0.80
N LYS A 627 20.62 -7.37 0.86
CA LYS A 627 20.00 -7.92 2.08
C LYS A 627 20.24 -9.43 2.19
N SER A 628 21.39 -9.90 1.70
CA SER A 628 21.75 -11.32 1.76
C SER A 628 21.91 -11.77 3.22
N LYS A 629 21.38 -12.96 3.53
CA LYS A 629 21.64 -13.65 4.81
C LYS A 629 23.05 -14.28 4.85
N ASN A 630 23.70 -14.41 3.70
CA ASN A 630 25.05 -14.96 3.58
C ASN A 630 26.14 -13.88 3.73
N ALA A 631 25.76 -12.61 3.86
CA ALA A 631 26.67 -11.48 4.01
C ALA A 631 26.53 -10.80 5.39
N THR A 632 27.59 -10.13 5.84
CA THR A 632 27.53 -9.25 7.01
C THR A 632 26.67 -8.02 6.73
N LYS A 633 26.23 -7.31 7.78
CA LYS A 633 25.46 -6.06 7.63
C LYS A 633 26.27 -5.00 6.89
N GLU A 634 27.57 -4.96 7.14
CA GLU A 634 28.54 -4.05 6.54
C GLU A 634 28.72 -4.34 5.04
N GLN A 635 28.86 -5.61 4.66
CA GLN A 635 28.94 -6.02 3.25
C GLN A 635 27.66 -5.68 2.48
N ASN A 636 26.49 -5.94 3.08
CA ASN A 636 25.20 -5.59 2.50
C ASN A 636 25.04 -4.08 2.26
N ILE A 637 25.44 -3.26 3.24
CA ILE A 637 25.41 -1.79 3.13
C ILE A 637 26.45 -1.30 2.12
N TRP A 638 27.63 -1.92 2.08
CA TRP A 638 28.66 -1.60 1.11
C TRP A 638 28.17 -1.85 -0.32
N ALA A 639 27.57 -3.02 -0.59
CA ALA A 639 27.00 -3.35 -1.89
C ALA A 639 25.90 -2.36 -2.28
N TRP A 640 24.98 -2.04 -1.35
CA TRP A 640 23.94 -1.03 -1.58
C TRP A 640 24.53 0.34 -1.96
N LYS A 641 25.54 0.80 -1.22
CA LYS A 641 26.25 2.06 -1.46
C LYS A 641 27.00 2.07 -2.79
N ALA A 642 27.60 0.95 -3.17
CA ALA A 642 28.33 0.80 -4.42
C ALA A 642 27.37 0.78 -5.63
N ILE A 643 26.24 0.07 -5.56
CA ILE A 643 25.21 0.08 -6.60
C ILE A 643 24.65 1.51 -6.78
N HIS A 644 24.42 2.24 -5.68
CA HIS A 644 24.04 3.66 -5.72
C HIS A 644 25.13 4.62 -6.18
N ASN A 645 26.31 4.12 -6.54
CA ASN A 645 27.46 4.90 -6.98
C ASN A 645 27.95 5.95 -5.95
N THR A 646 27.77 5.67 -4.65
CA THR A 646 28.15 6.59 -3.56
C THR A 646 29.64 6.54 -3.23
N PHE A 647 30.32 5.47 -3.65
CA PHE A 647 31.77 5.32 -3.55
C PHE A 647 32.46 5.71 -4.86
N TRP A 648 33.78 5.89 -4.79
CA TRP A 648 34.64 5.95 -5.96
C TRP A 648 35.19 4.55 -6.25
N VAL A 649 34.55 3.88 -7.21
CA VAL A 649 34.84 2.53 -7.67
C VAL A 649 34.63 2.43 -9.19
N GLY A 650 35.44 1.61 -9.86
CA GLY A 650 35.32 1.34 -11.29
C GLY A 650 35.43 2.59 -12.16
N ARG A 651 34.62 2.63 -13.23
CA ARG A 651 34.61 3.68 -14.26
C ARG A 651 34.44 5.11 -13.72
N LYS A 652 33.99 5.30 -12.48
CA LYS A 652 33.89 6.63 -11.88
C LYS A 652 35.26 7.32 -11.76
N TRP A 653 36.34 6.57 -11.56
CA TRP A 653 37.71 7.11 -11.50
C TRP A 653 38.20 7.65 -12.86
N LEU A 654 37.66 7.17 -13.98
CA LEU A 654 38.02 7.65 -15.33
C LEU A 654 37.63 9.11 -15.58
N HIS A 655 36.80 9.69 -14.72
CA HIS A 655 36.38 11.09 -14.81
C HIS A 655 37.16 11.99 -13.83
N CYS A 656 38.22 11.48 -13.21
CA CYS A 656 39.05 12.22 -12.27
C CYS A 656 40.49 12.24 -12.80
N ASN A 657 40.90 13.38 -13.34
CA ASN A 657 42.22 13.57 -13.93
C ASN A 657 43.34 13.20 -12.94
N GLY A 658 44.28 12.36 -13.38
CA GLY A 658 45.44 11.92 -12.59
C GLY A 658 45.14 10.78 -11.60
N TYR A 659 43.98 10.15 -11.70
CA TYR A 659 43.56 9.03 -10.85
C TYR A 659 42.86 7.92 -11.64
N GLU A 660 42.95 7.94 -12.97
CA GLU A 660 42.31 7.00 -13.88
C GLU A 660 42.78 5.57 -13.65
N GLU A 661 44.03 5.37 -13.21
CA GLU A 661 44.60 4.06 -12.88
C GLU A 661 43.86 3.36 -11.71
N ARG A 662 43.09 4.11 -10.92
CA ARG A 662 42.28 3.59 -9.82
C ARG A 662 40.94 3.00 -10.27
N ALA A 663 40.62 3.10 -11.56
CA ALA A 663 39.43 2.50 -12.15
C ALA A 663 39.51 0.97 -12.19
N THR A 664 40.72 0.41 -12.30
CA THR A 664 41.00 -1.02 -12.32
C THR A 664 41.48 -1.49 -10.95
N CYS A 665 41.22 -2.76 -10.63
CA CYS A 665 41.66 -3.37 -9.38
C CYS A 665 43.10 -3.86 -9.54
N SER A 666 44.04 -3.28 -8.80
CA SER A 666 45.47 -3.66 -8.83
C SER A 666 45.82 -4.92 -8.02
N GLN A 667 44.84 -5.60 -7.43
CA GLN A 667 45.02 -6.77 -6.56
C GLN A 667 44.42 -8.04 -7.18
N ALA A 668 44.94 -8.42 -8.35
CA ALA A 668 44.53 -9.64 -9.06
C ALA A 668 44.72 -10.90 -8.20
N GLU A 669 45.73 -10.88 -7.31
CA GLU A 669 46.10 -12.02 -6.46
C GLU A 669 44.95 -12.48 -5.56
N THR A 670 44.12 -11.58 -5.04
CA THR A 670 42.99 -11.99 -4.19
C THR A 670 41.91 -12.72 -5.00
N TRP A 671 41.70 -12.33 -6.26
CA TRP A 671 40.77 -13.03 -7.15
C TRP A 671 41.34 -14.37 -7.63
N ASP A 672 42.66 -14.48 -7.82
CA ASP A 672 43.33 -15.75 -8.10
C ASP A 672 43.18 -16.74 -6.94
N LEU A 673 43.34 -16.28 -5.71
CA LEU A 673 43.08 -17.09 -4.52
C LEU A 673 41.62 -17.53 -4.42
N ALA A 674 40.67 -16.63 -4.69
CA ALA A 674 39.25 -16.98 -4.74
C ALA A 674 38.93 -18.02 -5.82
N ARG A 675 39.56 -17.90 -7.01
CA ARG A 675 39.49 -18.89 -8.09
C ARG A 675 40.02 -20.24 -7.65
N LYS A 676 41.27 -20.30 -7.15
CA LYS A 676 41.90 -21.54 -6.67
C LYS A 676 41.05 -22.22 -5.59
N PHE A 677 40.52 -21.45 -4.65
CA PHE A 677 39.68 -21.98 -3.57
C PHE A 677 38.36 -22.55 -4.09
N LEU A 678 37.64 -21.85 -4.97
CA LEU A 678 36.37 -22.35 -5.52
C LEU A 678 36.55 -23.51 -6.51
N LEU A 679 37.71 -23.61 -7.19
CA LEU A 679 38.04 -24.74 -8.07
C LEU A 679 38.09 -26.08 -7.33
N GLN A 680 38.43 -26.09 -6.03
CA GLN A 680 38.36 -27.30 -5.20
C GLN A 680 36.94 -27.90 -5.14
N ARG A 681 35.91 -27.09 -5.43
CA ARG A 681 34.50 -27.49 -5.51
C ARG A 681 33.98 -27.55 -6.94
N SER A 682 34.88 -27.57 -7.93
CA SER A 682 34.57 -27.53 -9.36
C SER A 682 33.76 -26.29 -9.77
N ILE A 683 33.94 -25.16 -9.07
CA ILE A 683 33.28 -23.89 -9.38
C ILE A 683 34.29 -22.99 -10.09
N GLN A 684 34.06 -22.73 -11.37
CA GLN A 684 34.91 -21.87 -12.19
C GLN A 684 34.40 -20.41 -12.15
N LEU A 685 35.15 -19.56 -11.47
CA LEU A 685 34.97 -18.11 -11.45
C LEU A 685 35.49 -17.50 -12.77
N PRO A 686 34.78 -16.53 -13.39
CA PRO A 686 35.22 -15.88 -14.61
C PRO A 686 36.56 -15.15 -14.48
N ASP A 687 37.28 -15.03 -15.60
CA ASP A 687 38.48 -14.21 -15.69
C ASP A 687 38.41 -13.31 -16.94
N PRO A 688 38.43 -11.97 -16.80
CA PRO A 688 38.49 -11.20 -15.55
C PRO A 688 37.17 -11.17 -14.77
N ILE A 689 37.25 -11.03 -13.45
CA ILE A 689 36.08 -10.75 -12.61
C ILE A 689 35.62 -9.31 -12.82
N THR A 690 34.37 -9.13 -13.26
CA THR A 690 33.78 -7.80 -13.50
C THR A 690 33.18 -7.21 -12.23
N LEU A 691 33.08 -5.87 -12.18
CA LEU A 691 32.39 -5.18 -11.09
C LEU A 691 30.90 -5.55 -11.01
N GLY A 692 30.23 -5.85 -12.14
CA GLY A 692 28.85 -6.30 -12.13
C GLY A 692 28.67 -7.66 -11.45
N LEU A 693 29.60 -8.60 -11.64
CA LEU A 693 29.61 -9.87 -10.91
C LEU A 693 29.85 -9.67 -9.40
N VAL A 694 30.78 -8.79 -9.04
CA VAL A 694 31.06 -8.46 -7.63
C VAL A 694 29.82 -7.87 -6.94
N LEU A 695 29.17 -6.89 -7.56
CA LEU A 695 27.96 -6.27 -7.03
C LEU A 695 26.74 -7.22 -7.12
N GLY A 696 26.78 -8.16 -8.05
CA GLY A 696 25.78 -9.20 -8.30
C GLY A 696 26.01 -10.51 -7.54
N ALA A 697 26.99 -10.61 -6.64
CA ALA A 697 27.42 -11.88 -6.04
C ALA A 697 26.28 -12.67 -5.37
N GLY A 698 25.29 -12.00 -4.76
CA GLY A 698 24.13 -12.66 -4.16
C GLY A 698 23.08 -13.15 -5.16
N ALA A 699 23.17 -12.69 -6.41
CA ALA A 699 22.28 -13.11 -7.49
C ALA A 699 22.89 -14.24 -8.35
N VAL A 700 24.19 -14.52 -8.18
CA VAL A 700 24.91 -15.61 -8.83
C VAL A 700 24.50 -16.95 -8.19
N THR A 701 24.10 -17.90 -9.03
CA THR A 701 23.79 -19.27 -8.60
C THR A 701 24.45 -20.26 -9.56
N PRO A 702 25.68 -20.74 -9.28
CA PRO A 702 26.34 -21.74 -10.10
C PRO A 702 25.53 -23.05 -10.05
N ARG A 703 25.42 -23.73 -11.20
CA ARG A 703 24.73 -25.02 -11.32
C ARG A 703 25.74 -26.17 -11.35
N ASN A 704 25.30 -27.35 -10.96
CA ASN A 704 26.09 -28.58 -11.09
C ASN A 704 26.09 -29.07 -12.56
N GLY A 705 26.89 -30.10 -12.89
CA GLY A 705 26.96 -30.68 -14.24
C GLY A 705 25.63 -31.27 -14.78
N LYS A 706 24.61 -31.42 -13.94
CA LYS A 706 23.24 -31.83 -14.31
C LYS A 706 22.28 -30.65 -14.48
N ASN A 707 22.81 -29.43 -14.50
CA ASN A 707 22.04 -28.19 -14.58
C ASN A 707 21.05 -28.01 -13.41
N GLU A 708 21.31 -28.58 -12.24
CA GLU A 708 20.46 -28.44 -11.05
C GLU A 708 20.96 -27.33 -10.13
N LYS A 709 20.08 -26.82 -9.27
CA LYS A 709 20.47 -25.88 -8.22
C LYS A 709 21.39 -26.59 -7.24
N ALA A 710 22.56 -26.01 -7.00
CA ALA A 710 23.45 -26.40 -5.91
C ALA A 710 23.44 -25.29 -4.84
N PRO A 711 22.51 -25.32 -3.86
CA PRO A 711 22.38 -24.26 -2.86
C PRO A 711 23.66 -24.02 -2.05
N GLY A 712 24.38 -25.11 -1.72
CA GLY A 712 25.67 -25.04 -1.04
C GLY A 712 26.75 -24.34 -1.86
N ALA A 713 26.90 -24.70 -3.13
CA ALA A 713 27.84 -24.06 -4.06
C ALA A 713 27.52 -22.59 -4.32
N SER A 714 26.23 -22.25 -4.47
CA SER A 714 25.77 -20.86 -4.62
C SER A 714 26.11 -20.02 -3.40
N ARG A 715 25.88 -20.58 -2.20
CA ARG A 715 26.22 -19.91 -0.94
C ARG A 715 27.73 -19.73 -0.78
N LEU A 716 28.52 -20.77 -1.05
CA LEU A 716 29.98 -20.71 -0.96
C LEU A 716 30.55 -19.65 -1.91
N THR A 717 30.07 -19.62 -3.16
CA THR A 717 30.47 -18.63 -4.17
C THR A 717 30.19 -17.21 -3.70
N GLU A 718 28.97 -16.94 -3.20
CA GLU A 718 28.63 -15.62 -2.67
C GLU A 718 29.54 -15.23 -1.50
N VAL A 719 29.77 -16.14 -0.55
CA VAL A 719 30.63 -15.89 0.62
C VAL A 719 32.04 -15.55 0.17
N VAL A 720 32.65 -16.37 -0.69
CA VAL A 720 34.03 -16.18 -1.15
C VAL A 720 34.17 -14.87 -1.93
N MET A 721 33.26 -14.58 -2.86
CA MET A 721 33.29 -13.32 -3.63
C MET A 721 33.18 -12.09 -2.71
N ARG A 722 32.33 -12.14 -1.68
CA ARG A 722 32.16 -11.04 -0.72
C ARG A 722 33.36 -10.88 0.19
N GLU A 723 33.96 -11.96 0.66
CA GLU A 723 35.17 -11.89 1.49
C GLU A 723 36.39 -11.45 0.67
N ALA A 724 36.54 -11.91 -0.58
CA ALA A 724 37.56 -11.41 -1.50
C ALA A 724 37.40 -9.89 -1.73
N THR A 725 36.18 -9.44 -2.03
CA THR A 725 35.88 -8.01 -2.23
C THR A 725 36.18 -7.18 -0.97
N ALA A 726 35.80 -7.68 0.21
CA ALA A 726 36.05 -7.00 1.46
C ALA A 726 37.55 -6.90 1.78
N LEU A 727 38.33 -7.96 1.49
CA LEU A 727 39.78 -7.95 1.62
C LEU A 727 40.41 -6.92 0.68
N ILE A 728 40.06 -6.94 -0.61
CA ILE A 728 40.54 -5.96 -1.60
C ILE A 728 40.25 -4.53 -1.14
N TRP A 729 39.03 -4.28 -0.68
CA TRP A 729 38.62 -2.98 -0.17
C TRP A 729 39.44 -2.55 1.05
N GLN A 730 39.71 -3.48 1.98
CA GLN A 730 40.52 -3.23 3.18
C GLN A 730 41.98 -2.94 2.83
N LEU A 731 42.60 -3.77 1.98
CA LEU A 731 43.99 -3.59 1.57
C LEU A 731 44.18 -2.26 0.83
N ARG A 732 43.28 -1.94 -0.11
CA ARG A 732 43.27 -0.64 -0.80
C ARG A 732 43.17 0.52 0.19
N ASN A 733 42.22 0.49 1.12
CA ASN A 733 42.04 1.60 2.07
C ASN A 733 43.24 1.74 3.01
N ASN A 734 43.84 0.64 3.45
CA ASN A 734 45.06 0.69 4.25
C ASN A 734 46.19 1.35 3.46
N HIS A 735 46.39 0.95 2.20
CA HIS A 735 47.42 1.54 1.35
C HIS A 735 47.17 3.04 1.06
N VAL A 736 45.99 3.38 0.56
CA VAL A 736 45.68 4.75 0.12
C VAL A 736 45.50 5.71 1.30
N ILE A 737 44.83 5.30 2.38
CA ILE A 737 44.42 6.20 3.47
C ILE A 737 45.40 6.14 4.65
N LYS A 738 45.82 4.95 5.09
CA LYS A 738 46.68 4.83 6.27
C LYS A 738 48.17 4.96 5.95
N GLN A 739 48.57 4.50 4.77
CA GLN A 739 49.97 4.47 4.33
C GLN A 739 50.29 5.58 3.30
N ASN A 740 49.34 6.49 3.02
CA ASN A 740 49.48 7.61 2.08
C ASN A 740 50.00 7.19 0.68
N GLY A 741 49.62 6.01 0.20
CA GLY A 741 50.04 5.50 -1.12
C GLY A 741 51.47 4.96 -1.16
N ASN A 742 52.11 4.71 -0.02
CA ASN A 742 53.46 4.14 0.02
C ASN A 742 53.47 2.69 -0.51
N THR A 743 54.11 2.50 -1.67
CA THR A 743 54.21 1.21 -2.38
C THR A 743 55.09 0.19 -1.66
N ALA A 744 56.07 0.62 -0.86
CA ALA A 744 56.93 -0.27 -0.08
C ALA A 744 56.20 -0.97 1.09
N LYS A 745 54.98 -0.51 1.43
CA LYS A 745 54.14 -1.09 2.48
C LYS A 745 52.97 -1.93 1.95
N LEU A 746 52.99 -2.26 0.65
CA LEU A 746 52.04 -3.19 0.06
C LEU A 746 52.25 -4.59 0.64
N PRO A 747 51.17 -5.30 0.99
CA PRO A 747 51.28 -6.63 1.54
C PRO A 747 51.89 -7.60 0.52
N THR A 748 52.73 -8.51 1.00
CA THR A 748 53.30 -9.59 0.17
C THR A 748 52.22 -10.58 -0.25
N LYS A 749 52.45 -11.34 -1.33
CA LYS A 749 51.52 -12.41 -1.77
C LYS A 749 51.18 -13.40 -0.64
N LYS A 750 52.18 -13.73 0.20
CA LYS A 750 52.01 -14.62 1.37
C LYS A 750 51.11 -14.00 2.45
N GLU A 751 51.24 -12.71 2.72
CA GLU A 751 50.35 -12.01 3.66
C GLU A 751 48.92 -11.92 3.14
N ILE A 752 48.73 -11.64 1.84
CA ILE A 752 47.40 -11.64 1.22
C ILE A 752 46.76 -13.03 1.33
N TYR A 753 47.52 -14.09 1.06
CA TYR A 753 47.09 -15.48 1.20
C TYR A 753 46.61 -15.81 2.62
N HIS A 754 47.43 -15.54 3.64
CA HIS A 754 47.06 -15.81 5.02
C HIS A 754 45.85 -14.97 5.48
N GLN A 755 45.76 -13.70 5.08
CA GLN A 755 44.60 -12.86 5.38
C GLN A 755 43.32 -13.38 4.71
N PHE A 756 43.41 -13.86 3.47
CA PHE A 756 42.28 -14.44 2.76
C PHE A 756 41.76 -15.71 3.45
N LEU A 757 42.65 -16.67 3.73
CA LEU A 757 42.29 -17.91 4.43
C LEU A 757 41.75 -17.63 5.84
N PHE A 758 42.36 -16.72 6.59
CA PHE A 758 41.88 -16.33 7.91
C PHE A 758 40.42 -15.84 7.87
N ARG A 759 40.07 -15.00 6.88
CA ARG A 759 38.71 -14.46 6.74
C ARG A 759 37.70 -15.56 6.39
N LEU A 760 38.05 -16.51 5.51
CA LEU A 760 37.18 -17.64 5.20
C LEU A 760 37.02 -18.60 6.40
N ASN A 761 38.10 -18.88 7.13
CA ASN A 761 38.08 -19.68 8.35
C ASN A 761 37.15 -19.05 9.41
N GLN A 762 37.27 -17.75 9.66
CA GLN A 762 36.37 -17.02 10.55
C GLN A 762 34.90 -17.13 10.11
N ARG A 763 34.64 -17.10 8.80
CA ARG A 763 33.28 -17.24 8.27
C ARG A 763 32.72 -18.65 8.48
N MET A 764 33.54 -19.67 8.29
CA MET A 764 33.18 -21.07 8.57
C MET A 764 32.89 -21.29 10.06
N GLN A 765 33.76 -20.81 10.95
CA GLN A 765 33.59 -20.91 12.40
C GLN A 765 32.32 -20.20 12.88
N LEU A 766 31.99 -19.05 12.28
CA LEU A 766 30.74 -18.35 12.54
C LEU A 766 29.52 -19.20 12.11
N ASP A 767 29.58 -19.85 10.95
CA ASP A 767 28.50 -20.74 10.50
C ASP A 767 28.30 -21.93 11.46
N LEU A 768 29.39 -22.56 11.91
CA LEU A 768 29.35 -23.62 12.92
C LEU A 768 28.71 -23.15 14.22
N THR A 769 29.10 -21.96 14.70
CA THR A 769 28.50 -21.35 15.89
C THR A 769 27.00 -21.14 15.71
N LEU A 770 26.59 -20.65 14.54
CA LEU A 770 25.19 -20.35 14.21
C LEU A 770 24.31 -21.61 13.99
N MET A 771 24.88 -22.82 14.00
CA MET A 771 24.11 -24.08 13.95
C MET A 771 23.40 -24.41 15.27
N ASN A 772 23.81 -23.79 16.38
CA ASN A 772 23.30 -24.14 17.70
C ASN A 772 21.79 -23.81 17.85
N GLN A 773 20.94 -24.83 17.74
CA GLN A 773 19.49 -24.69 17.87
C GLN A 773 19.03 -24.30 19.27
N PHE A 774 19.75 -24.69 20.33
CA PHE A 774 19.42 -24.27 21.70
C PHE A 774 19.55 -22.75 21.87
N LYS A 775 20.64 -22.17 21.33
CA LYS A 775 20.92 -20.73 21.42
C LYS A 775 20.09 -19.90 20.45
N PHE A 776 19.90 -20.37 19.22
CA PHE A 776 19.32 -19.58 18.13
C PHE A 776 17.91 -20.04 17.70
N GLY A 777 17.40 -21.18 18.17
CA GLY A 777 16.06 -21.68 17.80
C GLY A 777 15.85 -21.74 16.29
N ASN A 778 14.73 -21.20 15.82
CA ASN A 778 14.36 -21.16 14.39
C ASN A 778 15.30 -20.30 13.51
N LYS A 779 16.16 -19.49 14.12
CA LYS A 779 17.19 -18.66 13.48
C LYS A 779 18.46 -19.44 13.18
N ALA A 780 18.64 -20.61 13.78
CA ALA A 780 19.84 -21.43 13.59
C ALA A 780 20.01 -21.83 12.11
N ILE A 781 21.26 -21.88 11.65
CA ILE A 781 21.56 -22.37 10.31
C ILE A 781 21.40 -23.90 10.32
N PRO A 782 20.61 -24.50 9.41
CA PRO A 782 20.49 -25.95 9.35
C PRO A 782 21.84 -26.60 9.07
N LYS A 783 22.18 -27.66 9.81
CA LYS A 783 23.43 -28.43 9.63
C LYS A 783 23.66 -28.84 8.18
N ALA A 784 22.63 -29.36 7.49
CA ALA A 784 22.72 -29.74 6.08
C ALA A 784 23.15 -28.57 5.16
N ARG A 785 22.79 -27.32 5.50
CA ARG A 785 23.22 -26.13 4.75
C ARG A 785 24.70 -25.82 5.00
N VAL A 786 25.19 -25.97 6.23
CA VAL A 786 26.61 -25.74 6.56
C VAL A 786 27.48 -26.80 5.89
N LEU A 787 27.12 -28.08 6.04
CA LEU A 787 27.78 -29.20 5.36
C LEU A 787 27.84 -28.96 3.85
N SER A 788 26.70 -28.77 3.18
CA SER A 788 26.69 -28.54 1.72
C SER A 788 27.49 -27.30 1.27
N THR A 789 27.65 -26.29 2.13
CA THR A 789 28.47 -25.11 1.82
C THR A 789 29.95 -25.44 1.85
N TRP A 790 30.45 -26.06 2.92
CA TRP A 790 31.90 -26.19 3.19
C TRP A 790 32.48 -27.61 2.96
N GLN A 791 31.66 -28.62 2.68
CA GLN A 791 32.14 -29.99 2.39
C GLN A 791 33.22 -29.97 1.28
N GLY A 792 34.35 -30.64 1.45
CA GLY A 792 35.40 -30.68 0.43
C GLY A 792 36.22 -29.37 0.29
N THR A 793 36.12 -28.45 1.25
CA THR A 793 37.05 -27.30 1.38
C THR A 793 37.81 -27.33 2.71
N ILE A 794 37.80 -28.47 3.44
CA ILE A 794 38.33 -28.60 4.81
C ILE A 794 39.49 -29.59 4.81
N GLU A 795 40.56 -29.25 5.53
CA GLU A 795 41.74 -30.10 5.70
C GLU A 795 41.49 -31.07 6.85
N VAL A 796 41.06 -32.28 6.51
CA VAL A 796 40.97 -33.42 7.44
C VAL A 796 41.41 -34.66 6.66
N ASP A 797 42.25 -35.51 7.24
CA ASP A 797 42.50 -36.84 6.69
C ASP A 797 41.17 -37.63 6.76
N GLU A 798 40.64 -38.02 5.58
CA GLU A 798 39.33 -38.67 5.41
C GLU A 798 38.19 -38.01 6.24
N PRO A 799 37.70 -36.81 5.84
CA PRO A 799 36.68 -36.10 6.59
C PRO A 799 35.40 -36.94 6.68
N PRO A 800 34.86 -37.21 7.89
CA PRO A 800 33.60 -37.94 8.01
C PRO A 800 32.44 -37.14 7.41
N ASP A 801 31.36 -37.84 7.05
CA ASP A 801 30.13 -37.25 6.51
C ASP A 801 29.58 -36.10 7.39
N ASP A 802 29.88 -36.12 8.70
CA ASP A 802 29.66 -35.03 9.62
C ASP A 802 30.96 -34.49 10.25
N TRP A 803 31.66 -33.60 9.54
CA TRP A 803 32.84 -32.91 10.06
C TRP A 803 32.52 -31.78 11.06
N THR A 804 31.24 -31.43 11.29
CA THR A 804 30.88 -30.24 12.09
C THR A 804 31.18 -30.33 13.58
N LYS A 805 31.58 -31.52 14.06
CA LYS A 805 31.97 -31.79 15.44
C LYS A 805 33.49 -31.91 15.64
N ILE A 806 34.26 -31.83 14.55
CA ILE A 806 35.71 -32.01 14.57
C ILE A 806 36.36 -30.63 14.46
N PRO A 807 37.42 -30.33 15.25
CA PRO A 807 38.23 -29.13 15.04
C PRO A 807 38.90 -29.23 13.65
N GLY A 808 38.52 -28.36 12.72
CA GLY A 808 39.07 -28.33 11.37
C GLY A 808 39.35 -26.91 10.89
N VAL A 809 40.40 -26.75 10.09
CA VAL A 809 40.72 -25.53 9.34
C VAL A 809 40.49 -25.78 7.84
N LEU A 810 40.25 -24.71 7.09
CA LEU A 810 40.14 -24.81 5.62
C LEU A 810 41.46 -25.27 5.00
N VAL A 811 41.37 -26.06 3.92
CA VAL A 811 42.53 -26.59 3.19
C VAL A 811 43.47 -25.45 2.77
N GLY A 812 44.75 -25.56 3.12
CA GLY A 812 45.79 -24.71 2.55
C GLY A 812 45.79 -24.85 1.02
N MET A 813 45.66 -23.75 0.28
CA MET A 813 45.91 -23.78 -1.17
C MET A 813 47.41 -23.96 -1.33
N GLY A 814 47.85 -25.17 -1.66
CA GLY A 814 49.27 -25.53 -1.76
C GLY A 814 50.10 -24.47 -2.49
N ASN A 815 51.29 -24.19 -1.96
CA ASN A 815 52.30 -23.41 -2.65
C ASN A 815 52.82 -24.27 -3.81
N ASP A 816 52.37 -23.94 -5.02
CA ASP A 816 53.25 -23.99 -6.19
C ASP A 816 53.86 -22.60 -6.38
#